data_AF-A0A9D0VCN2-F1
#
_entry.id   AF-A0A9D0VCN2-F1
#
_cell.length_a   1.000
_cell.length_b   1.000
_cell.length_c   1.000
_cell.angle_alpha   90.00
_cell.angle_beta   90.00
_cell.angle_gamma   90.00
#
_symmetry.space_group_name_H-M   'P 1'
#
loop_
_entity.id
_entity.type
_entity.pdbx_description
1 polymer ?
#
loop_
_entity_poly.entity_id
_entity_poly.type
_entity_poly.pdbx_seq_one_letter_code
_entity_poly.pdbx_strand_id
1 'polypeptide(L)'
;MHSRGTEETLFLGASTIAPLLRRLIPGVEITGAERLSRLSWAGTRKLSSVPARSAVVAFSAEKVYEVAERLRAVHGGAAVVLGALSPRTRNAQVELYQAGEVGHLVATDAIGMGLNMDLGHVAFTDIRKFDGRGFRELSSAEVAQIAGRAGRYRTDGTFGTLKSLGPLSPSMIEEVEQHRFPALRRLYWRNVELDFSDPDALLDSLQRPPPLDFLVQAFGEDDERTLSTLLHRDAIRRQVTTPEALALLWDVCRIPDYRKTRTGAHAELLSHIVTHLLDGGALPDAFVAERIERLDRTDGDIETLMARIAWVRTWTFVSWQRGWTDDPARWRAESGQVEDRLSDALHHRLTARFVDRRVSWVVGGLDLEGEISLEAGGVSIGGLHVGTISGWSFVPDGGGLPRIVAQAVRRRLRTEVLEQLRLLLEAPDSEIELDAAGQLSFRSAVIARVGPGPSMLEPKIRVRRTELLEPGERERVRSRLVRWRDAWVEQLFAAFERPDVERLSPAARGLLHALRSSLGTIDRHEVEDNLAQLTADDRRALARLDVRLGTHTIYVHSLLRPAAQQARARLWSVRNERRPLATAPANGRATLPVEPGEAALFTAMGFRIVGDLAIRVDVLEKVAAEGRRRARVGDPGPLDRFSSWLGTSHDGAVGVLQGLGFQVRRRADGRITLRSPRSRR
;
A
#
# COMPACT_ATOMS: atom_id res chain seq x y z
N MET A 1 -31.50 54.99 11.06
CA MET A 1 -31.03 53.65 10.66
C MET A 1 -32.26 52.76 10.60
N HIS A 2 -32.60 52.20 9.44
CA HIS A 2 -33.77 51.32 9.31
C HIS A 2 -33.44 49.95 9.89
N SER A 3 -33.69 49.73 11.18
CA SER A 3 -33.64 48.41 11.80
C SER A 3 -34.75 47.56 11.17
N ARG A 4 -34.37 46.63 10.28
CA ARG A 4 -35.31 45.77 9.54
C ARG A 4 -35.74 44.51 10.31
N GLY A 5 -35.16 44.25 11.48
CA GLY A 5 -35.47 43.09 12.34
C GLY A 5 -36.38 43.48 13.52
N THR A 6 -37.26 42.56 13.91
CA THR A 6 -38.05 42.63 15.16
C THR A 6 -37.34 41.98 16.34
N GLU A 7 -36.21 41.31 16.08
CA GLU A 7 -35.42 40.52 17.03
C GLU A 7 -34.03 41.14 17.25
N GLU A 8 -33.32 40.65 18.26
CA GLU A 8 -31.93 40.99 18.53
C GLU A 8 -31.03 40.74 17.30
N THR A 9 -30.21 41.74 16.94
CA THR A 9 -29.26 41.65 15.83
C THR A 9 -27.83 41.52 16.37
N LEU A 10 -27.25 40.32 16.23
CA LEU A 10 -25.89 40.03 16.70
C LEU A 10 -24.85 40.30 15.60
N PHE A 11 -23.83 41.08 15.93
CA PHE A 11 -22.65 41.29 15.07
C PHE A 11 -21.45 40.50 15.60
N LEU A 12 -20.78 39.76 14.71
CA LEU A 12 -19.56 39.03 15.03
C LEU A 12 -18.43 39.56 14.15
N GLY A 13 -17.33 40.01 14.77
CA GLY A 13 -16.20 40.59 14.04
C GLY A 13 -15.04 41.02 14.94
N ALA A 14 -14.05 41.66 14.34
CA ALA A 14 -12.89 42.16 15.06
C ALA A 14 -13.24 43.37 15.93
N SER A 15 -12.63 43.48 17.12
CA SER A 15 -12.84 44.60 18.05
C SER A 15 -12.42 45.97 17.49
N THR A 16 -11.64 45.99 16.41
CA THR A 16 -11.18 47.21 15.72
C THR A 16 -12.32 48.06 15.16
N ILE A 17 -13.51 47.49 14.91
CA ILE A 17 -14.69 48.23 14.43
C ILE A 17 -15.50 48.88 15.56
N ALA A 18 -15.25 48.50 16.82
CA ALA A 18 -16.05 48.92 17.97
C ALA A 18 -16.26 50.45 18.08
N PRO A 19 -15.25 51.32 17.82
CA PRO A 19 -15.46 52.76 17.87
C PRO A 19 -16.48 53.26 16.82
N LEU A 20 -16.50 52.67 15.62
CA LEU A 20 -17.43 53.05 14.58
C LEU A 20 -18.83 52.49 14.82
N LEU A 21 -18.93 51.26 15.35
CA LEU A 21 -20.24 50.69 15.72
C LEU A 21 -20.95 51.50 16.79
N ARG A 22 -20.24 51.96 17.83
CA ARG A 22 -20.83 52.84 18.87
C ARG A 22 -21.35 54.16 18.30
N ARG A 23 -20.71 54.68 17.25
CA ARG A 23 -21.16 55.90 16.55
C ARG A 23 -22.35 55.63 15.64
N LEU A 24 -22.41 54.45 15.00
CA LEU A 24 -23.49 54.08 14.08
C LEU A 24 -24.77 53.61 14.78
N ILE A 25 -24.61 52.86 15.87
CA ILE A 25 -25.69 52.18 16.58
C ILE A 25 -25.63 52.62 18.05
N PRO A 26 -26.37 53.68 18.41
CA PRO A 26 -26.49 54.10 19.80
C PRO A 26 -27.01 52.94 20.68
N GLY A 27 -26.35 52.68 21.81
CA GLY A 27 -26.75 51.61 22.73
C GLY A 27 -26.26 50.21 22.36
N VAL A 28 -25.38 50.05 21.34
CA VAL A 28 -24.81 48.73 21.01
C VAL A 28 -24.00 48.15 22.17
N GLU A 29 -24.35 46.93 22.57
CA GLU A 29 -23.56 46.15 23.53
C GLU A 29 -22.40 45.43 22.81
N ILE A 30 -21.20 45.48 23.38
CA ILE A 30 -20.00 44.88 22.78
C ILE A 30 -19.34 43.97 23.81
N THR A 31 -19.40 42.66 23.55
CA THR A 31 -18.74 41.63 24.35
C THR A 31 -17.48 41.16 23.64
N GLY A 32 -16.35 41.15 24.34
CA GLY A 32 -15.08 40.66 23.83
C GLY A 32 -14.85 39.19 24.13
N ALA A 33 -14.15 38.48 23.24
CA ALA A 33 -13.64 37.14 23.47
C ALA A 33 -12.15 37.10 23.13
N GLU A 34 -11.35 36.50 24.00
CA GLU A 34 -9.93 36.28 23.75
C GLU A 34 -9.68 34.99 22.98
N ARG A 35 -8.56 34.94 22.28
CA ARG A 35 -8.14 33.74 21.57
C ARG A 35 -7.72 32.66 22.57
N LEU A 36 -8.28 31.47 22.41
CA LEU A 36 -8.03 30.34 23.32
C LEU A 36 -6.65 29.67 23.15
N SER A 37 -6.01 29.83 22.00
CA SER A 37 -4.70 29.25 21.68
C SER A 37 -3.66 30.33 21.42
N ARG A 38 -2.38 30.06 21.70
CA ARG A 38 -1.29 30.98 21.38
C ARG A 38 -0.91 30.89 19.91
N LEU A 39 -0.58 32.03 19.31
CA LEU A 39 0.02 32.11 17.97
C LEU A 39 1.41 32.72 18.12
N SER A 40 2.45 32.03 17.63
CA SER A 40 3.83 32.49 17.76
C SER A 40 4.60 32.49 16.44
N TRP A 41 5.57 33.39 16.35
CA TRP A 41 6.47 33.51 15.21
C TRP A 41 7.53 32.39 15.20
N ALA A 42 7.59 31.65 14.10
CA ALA A 42 8.50 30.50 13.92
C ALA A 42 9.66 30.79 12.96
N GLY A 43 9.86 32.04 12.56
CA GLY A 43 10.96 32.47 11.70
C GLY A 43 10.77 32.15 10.22
N THR A 44 11.89 32.20 9.49
CA THR A 44 11.95 31.89 8.05
C THR A 44 12.31 30.43 7.83
N ARG A 45 11.67 29.76 6.87
CA ARG A 45 11.92 28.34 6.55
C ARG A 45 12.08 28.09 5.05
N LYS A 46 12.83 27.04 4.68
CA LYS A 46 12.80 26.53 3.31
C LYS A 46 11.47 25.79 3.10
N LEU A 47 10.96 25.78 1.87
CA LEU A 47 9.72 25.07 1.53
C LEU A 47 9.78 23.57 1.95
N SER A 48 10.92 22.92 1.74
CA SER A 48 11.17 21.53 2.13
C SER A 48 11.21 21.26 3.64
N SER A 49 11.24 22.31 4.46
CA SER A 49 11.33 22.26 5.93
C SER A 49 10.09 22.81 6.61
N VAL A 50 9.04 23.09 5.83
CA VAL A 50 7.73 23.46 6.35
C VAL A 50 7.14 22.22 7.04
N PRO A 51 6.72 22.31 8.31
CA PRO A 51 6.23 21.15 9.06
C PRO A 51 4.98 20.55 8.42
N ALA A 52 4.67 19.30 8.75
CA ALA A 52 3.38 18.71 8.39
C ALA A 52 2.23 19.52 9.02
N ARG A 53 1.03 19.39 8.45
CA ARG A 53 -0.16 20.17 8.84
C ARG A 53 0.06 21.69 8.69
N SER A 54 0.72 22.10 7.61
CA SER A 54 0.93 23.52 7.29
C SER A 54 0.11 24.00 6.10
N ALA A 55 -0.29 25.28 6.12
CA ALA A 55 -0.75 26.00 4.94
C ALA A 55 0.35 26.94 4.43
N VAL A 56 0.61 26.93 3.13
CA VAL A 56 1.51 27.87 2.45
C VAL A 56 0.67 28.85 1.65
N VAL A 57 0.79 30.13 1.97
CA VAL A 57 -0.10 31.18 1.45
C VAL A 57 0.60 32.00 0.37
N ALA A 58 -0.05 32.10 -0.79
CA ALA A 58 0.39 32.88 -1.94
C ALA A 58 -0.76 33.72 -2.52
N PHE A 59 -0.45 34.85 -3.15
CA PHE A 59 -1.46 35.84 -3.58
C PHE A 59 -1.79 35.81 -5.07
N SER A 60 -1.33 34.78 -5.80
CA SER A 60 -1.70 34.53 -7.19
C SER A 60 -1.90 33.04 -7.46
N ALA A 61 -2.79 32.70 -8.39
CA ALA A 61 -3.06 31.30 -8.76
C ALA A 61 -1.80 30.61 -9.33
N GLU A 62 -1.04 31.33 -10.16
CA GLU A 62 0.24 30.86 -10.70
C GLU A 62 1.21 30.47 -9.58
N LYS A 63 1.36 31.33 -8.56
CA LYS A 63 2.27 31.06 -7.45
C LYS A 63 1.77 29.90 -6.57
N VAL A 64 0.45 29.78 -6.39
CA VAL A 64 -0.14 28.63 -5.70
C VAL A 64 0.21 27.33 -6.43
N TYR A 65 0.07 27.27 -7.75
CA TYR A 65 0.42 26.08 -8.52
C TYR A 65 1.92 25.79 -8.48
N GLU A 66 2.79 26.80 -8.62
CA GLU A 66 4.24 26.63 -8.51
C GLU A 66 4.64 26.02 -7.16
N VAL A 67 4.09 26.54 -6.07
CA VAL A 67 4.37 26.06 -4.71
C VAL A 67 3.80 24.66 -4.50
N ALA A 68 2.60 24.37 -5.02
CA ALA A 68 1.98 23.05 -4.93
C ALA A 68 2.79 21.97 -5.66
N GLU A 69 3.29 22.25 -6.88
CA GLU A 69 4.18 21.33 -7.60
C GLU A 69 5.48 21.06 -6.82
N ARG A 70 6.06 22.11 -6.23
CA ARG A 70 7.27 21.96 -5.41
C ARG A 70 7.02 21.15 -4.14
N LEU A 71 5.88 21.35 -3.48
CA LEU A 71 5.49 20.53 -2.32
C LEU A 71 5.17 19.10 -2.73
N ARG A 72 4.55 18.88 -3.90
CA ARG A 72 4.37 17.53 -4.46
C ARG A 72 5.71 16.83 -4.65
N ALA A 73 6.70 17.51 -5.23
CA ALA A 73 8.02 16.94 -5.47
C ALA A 73 8.80 16.58 -4.18
N VAL A 74 8.58 17.31 -3.08
CA VAL A 74 9.34 17.13 -1.83
C VAL A 74 8.59 16.32 -0.77
N HIS A 75 7.27 16.51 -0.69
CA HIS A 75 6.40 15.96 0.36
C HIS A 75 5.30 15.05 -0.20
N GLY A 76 5.30 14.74 -1.50
CA GLY A 76 4.38 13.78 -2.10
C GLY A 76 3.02 14.33 -2.49
N GLY A 77 2.61 15.49 -1.98
CA GLY A 77 1.41 16.14 -2.46
C GLY A 77 1.00 17.37 -1.66
N ALA A 78 0.14 18.19 -2.24
CA ALA A 78 -0.50 19.31 -1.56
C ALA A 78 -1.93 19.52 -2.05
N ALA A 79 -2.83 19.85 -1.13
CA ALA A 79 -4.17 20.33 -1.46
C ALA A 79 -4.09 21.79 -1.92
N VAL A 80 -4.95 22.17 -2.87
CA VAL A 80 -4.95 23.53 -3.45
C VAL A 80 -6.28 24.22 -3.18
N VAL A 81 -6.22 25.40 -2.55
CA VAL A 81 -7.42 26.20 -2.24
C VAL A 81 -7.27 27.63 -2.77
N LEU A 82 -7.98 27.94 -3.86
CA LEU A 82 -8.04 29.29 -4.43
C LEU A 82 -9.40 29.93 -4.12
N GLY A 83 -9.43 31.25 -3.98
CA GLY A 83 -10.69 32.00 -3.79
C GLY A 83 -11.69 31.87 -4.93
N ALA A 84 -11.21 31.58 -6.15
CA ALA A 84 -12.06 31.36 -7.33
C ALA A 84 -12.70 29.96 -7.40
N LEU A 85 -12.28 29.01 -6.55
CA LEU A 85 -12.87 27.67 -6.51
C LEU A 85 -14.30 27.72 -5.95
N SER A 86 -15.17 26.88 -6.50
CA SER A 86 -16.53 26.69 -5.97
C SER A 86 -16.47 26.20 -4.51
N PRO A 87 -17.52 26.45 -3.71
CA PRO A 87 -17.59 25.91 -2.34
C PRO A 87 -17.37 24.40 -2.30
N ARG A 88 -17.95 23.67 -3.25
CA ARG A 88 -17.82 22.21 -3.38
C ARG A 88 -16.37 21.78 -3.60
N THR A 89 -15.67 22.35 -4.59
CA THR A 89 -14.26 22.00 -4.83
C THR A 89 -13.36 22.40 -3.66
N ARG A 90 -13.62 23.54 -3.00
CA ARG A 90 -12.85 23.95 -1.80
C ARG A 90 -13.02 22.96 -0.66
N ASN A 91 -14.24 22.52 -0.37
CA ASN A 91 -14.51 21.55 0.68
C ASN A 91 -13.84 20.21 0.37
N ALA A 92 -13.95 19.71 -0.87
CA ALA A 92 -13.30 18.47 -1.28
C ALA A 92 -11.76 18.52 -1.16
N GLN A 93 -11.13 19.67 -1.47
CA GLN A 93 -9.68 19.85 -1.28
C GLN A 93 -9.29 19.95 0.22
N VAL A 94 -10.15 20.53 1.06
CA VAL A 94 -9.93 20.57 2.52
C VAL A 94 -10.14 19.20 3.15
N GLU A 95 -11.11 18.43 2.69
CA GLU A 95 -11.34 17.04 3.11
C GLU A 95 -10.13 16.16 2.81
N LEU A 96 -9.57 16.25 1.60
CA LEU A 96 -8.32 15.59 1.22
C LEU A 96 -7.18 15.87 2.23
N TYR A 97 -7.06 17.12 2.66
CA TYR A 97 -6.06 17.53 3.65
C TYR A 97 -6.40 17.02 5.07
N GLN A 98 -7.66 17.11 5.48
CA GLN A 98 -8.11 16.70 6.82
C GLN A 98 -8.08 15.18 7.02
N ALA A 99 -8.34 14.41 5.95
CA ALA A 99 -8.19 12.96 5.91
C ALA A 99 -6.72 12.51 5.99
N GLY A 100 -5.76 13.43 5.86
CA GLY A 100 -4.34 13.11 5.88
C GLY A 100 -3.81 12.55 4.56
N GLU A 101 -4.59 12.60 3.47
CA GLU A 101 -4.10 12.22 2.13
C GLU A 101 -3.01 13.17 1.62
N VAL A 102 -2.93 14.38 2.15
CA VAL A 102 -1.83 15.33 1.93
C VAL A 102 -1.46 16.04 3.22
N GLY A 103 -0.16 16.21 3.46
CA GLY A 103 0.35 16.85 4.68
C GLY A 103 0.36 18.38 4.64
N HIS A 104 0.18 18.97 3.46
CA HIS A 104 0.32 20.41 3.22
C HIS A 104 -0.83 20.93 2.36
N LEU A 105 -1.17 22.18 2.58
CA LEU A 105 -2.17 22.93 1.82
C LEU A 105 -1.49 24.17 1.21
N VAL A 106 -1.75 24.47 -0.05
CA VAL A 106 -1.34 25.73 -0.68
C VAL A 106 -2.58 26.53 -1.01
N ALA A 107 -2.61 27.79 -0.60
CA ALA A 107 -3.82 28.57 -0.76
C ALA A 107 -3.61 30.06 -0.96
N THR A 108 -4.67 30.71 -1.45
CA THR A 108 -4.79 32.18 -1.41
C THR A 108 -5.33 32.67 -0.05
N ASP A 109 -5.34 33.98 0.15
CA ASP A 109 -5.93 34.66 1.32
C ASP A 109 -7.40 34.27 1.61
N ALA A 110 -8.10 33.68 0.63
CA ALA A 110 -9.40 33.04 0.80
C ALA A 110 -9.49 32.06 1.97
N ILE A 111 -8.40 31.44 2.44
CA ILE A 111 -8.43 30.57 3.64
C ILE A 111 -8.73 31.35 4.93
N GLY A 112 -8.52 32.66 4.93
CA GLY A 112 -8.81 33.54 6.06
C GLY A 112 -10.27 33.55 6.48
N MET A 113 -11.20 33.04 5.65
CA MET A 113 -12.65 32.95 5.95
C MET A 113 -13.30 31.69 5.34
N GLY A 114 -14.27 31.10 6.05
CA GLY A 114 -15.23 30.16 5.44
C GLY A 114 -14.77 28.72 5.19
N LEU A 115 -13.69 28.24 5.84
CA LEU A 115 -13.28 26.83 5.78
C LEU A 115 -12.88 26.32 7.17
N ASN A 116 -13.33 25.11 7.51
CA ASN A 116 -13.01 24.46 8.78
C ASN A 116 -11.79 23.55 8.61
N MET A 117 -10.59 24.03 8.99
CA MET A 117 -9.34 23.28 8.84
C MET A 117 -8.44 23.40 10.06
N ASP A 118 -7.80 22.30 10.45
CA ASP A 118 -6.87 22.23 11.58
C ASP A 118 -5.44 22.39 11.08
N LEU A 119 -4.92 23.62 11.13
CA LEU A 119 -3.55 23.95 10.75
C LEU A 119 -2.67 24.06 12.00
N GLY A 120 -1.45 23.52 11.95
CA GLY A 120 -0.42 23.76 12.98
C GLY A 120 0.49 24.96 12.64
N HIS A 121 0.64 25.25 11.35
CA HIS A 121 1.53 26.31 10.89
C HIS A 121 1.03 27.01 9.62
N VAL A 122 1.24 28.31 9.52
CA VAL A 122 0.99 29.10 8.31
C VAL A 122 2.29 29.75 7.83
N ALA A 123 2.66 29.51 6.57
CA ALA A 123 3.84 30.07 5.94
C ALA A 123 3.47 31.01 4.79
N PHE A 124 3.96 32.24 4.81
CA PHE A 124 3.73 33.21 3.74
C PHE A 124 4.83 33.13 2.67
N THR A 125 4.44 33.06 1.39
CA THR A 125 5.39 33.14 0.27
C THR A 125 5.73 34.57 -0.12
N ASP A 126 4.78 35.48 0.11
CA ASP A 126 4.85 36.91 -0.15
C ASP A 126 3.95 37.64 0.88
N ILE A 127 4.00 38.97 0.96
CA ILE A 127 3.04 39.82 1.70
C ILE A 127 2.49 40.95 0.83
N ARG A 128 2.72 40.89 -0.49
CA ARG A 128 2.12 41.81 -1.45
C ARG A 128 0.97 41.15 -2.19
N LYS A 129 -0.16 41.85 -2.28
CA LYS A 129 -1.34 41.39 -3.03
C LYS A 129 -1.85 42.45 -4.00
N PHE A 130 -2.54 41.99 -5.04
CA PHE A 130 -3.29 42.85 -5.95
C PHE A 130 -4.72 43.01 -5.40
N ASP A 131 -5.15 44.25 -5.16
CA ASP A 131 -6.47 44.56 -4.57
C ASP A 131 -7.54 44.97 -5.61
N GLY A 132 -7.25 44.76 -6.89
CA GLY A 132 -8.10 45.19 -8.00
C GLY A 132 -7.61 46.47 -8.67
N ARG A 133 -6.90 47.34 -7.94
CA ARG A 133 -6.34 48.60 -8.46
C ARG A 133 -4.83 48.55 -8.60
N GLY A 134 -4.14 47.99 -7.60
CA GLY A 134 -2.68 47.92 -7.60
C GLY A 134 -2.13 46.86 -6.66
N PHE A 135 -0.81 46.68 -6.71
CA PHE A 135 -0.11 45.83 -5.75
C PHE A 135 0.22 46.63 -4.49
N ARG A 136 -0.28 46.16 -3.34
CA ARG A 136 0.02 46.73 -2.02
C ARG A 136 0.46 45.66 -1.03
N GLU A 137 1.11 46.09 0.05
CA GLU A 137 1.40 45.20 1.18
C GLU A 137 0.13 44.89 1.99
N LEU A 138 0.14 43.73 2.63
CA LEU A 138 -0.86 43.33 3.61
C LEU A 138 -0.70 44.14 4.89
N SER A 139 -1.83 44.52 5.48
CA SER A 139 -1.85 45.03 6.84
C SER A 139 -1.64 43.91 7.86
N SER A 140 -1.18 44.25 9.07
CA SER A 140 -1.01 43.29 10.17
C SER A 140 -2.31 42.56 10.51
N ALA A 141 -3.47 43.22 10.34
CA ALA A 141 -4.78 42.59 10.52
C ALA A 141 -5.07 41.51 9.46
N GLU A 142 -4.71 41.74 8.19
CA GLU A 142 -4.86 40.74 7.12
C GLU A 142 -3.90 39.56 7.33
N VAL A 143 -2.66 39.84 7.75
CA VAL A 143 -1.70 38.79 8.13
C VAL A 143 -2.23 37.97 9.30
N ALA A 144 -2.75 38.63 10.35
CA ALA A 144 -3.33 37.95 11.51
C ALA A 144 -4.56 37.12 11.17
N GLN A 145 -5.41 37.58 10.24
CA GLN A 145 -6.58 36.82 9.80
C GLN A 145 -6.19 35.50 9.14
N ILE A 146 -5.12 35.52 8.33
CA ILE A 146 -4.60 34.33 7.65
C ILE A 146 -3.81 33.44 8.63
N ALA A 147 -2.85 34.02 9.36
CA ALA A 147 -2.01 33.33 10.34
C ALA A 147 -2.82 32.74 11.50
N GLY A 148 -3.92 33.41 11.87
CA GLY A 148 -4.86 32.97 12.90
C GLY A 148 -5.58 31.67 12.58
N ARG A 149 -5.43 31.14 11.36
CA ARG A 149 -5.88 29.78 11.02
C ARG A 149 -5.01 28.68 11.62
N ALA A 150 -3.76 28.98 11.98
CA ALA A 150 -2.90 28.05 12.71
C ALA A 150 -3.26 28.01 14.20
N GLY A 151 -3.44 26.83 14.75
CA GLY A 151 -3.77 26.61 16.15
C GLY A 151 -5.27 26.78 16.43
N ARG A 152 -5.80 25.91 17.29
CA ARG A 152 -7.23 25.87 17.68
C ARG A 152 -7.38 25.30 19.08
N TYR A 153 -8.25 25.93 19.87
CA TYR A 153 -8.66 25.49 21.21
C TYR A 153 -7.49 25.07 22.10
N ARG A 154 -7.12 23.79 22.13
CA ARG A 154 -6.02 23.22 22.96
C ARG A 154 -4.66 23.15 22.28
N THR A 155 -4.56 23.52 20.99
CA THR A 155 -3.33 23.39 20.21
C THR A 155 -2.86 24.76 19.76
N ASP A 156 -1.65 25.12 20.17
CA ASP A 156 -1.00 26.35 19.74
C ASP A 156 -0.64 26.31 18.25
N GLY A 157 -0.64 27.48 17.63
CA GLY A 157 -0.31 27.67 16.23
C GLY A 157 0.99 28.44 16.07
N THR A 158 1.62 28.27 14.91
CA THR A 158 2.78 29.07 14.53
C THR A 158 2.59 29.73 13.17
N PHE A 159 3.26 30.84 12.93
CA PHE A 159 3.32 31.46 11.62
C PHE A 159 4.75 31.87 11.26
N GLY A 160 5.04 31.93 9.97
CA GLY A 160 6.38 32.22 9.47
C GLY A 160 6.36 32.62 8.01
N THR A 161 7.53 32.83 7.44
CA THR A 161 7.70 33.14 6.03
C THR A 161 8.61 32.13 5.35
N LEU A 162 8.47 31.99 4.04
CA LEU A 162 9.46 31.27 3.26
C LEU A 162 10.75 32.08 3.14
N LYS A 163 11.88 31.38 3.04
CA LYS A 163 13.21 31.99 2.89
C LYS A 163 13.28 32.95 1.68
N SER A 164 12.45 32.76 0.66
CA SER A 164 12.38 33.64 -0.52
C SER A 164 11.85 35.05 -0.21
N LEU A 165 11.01 35.19 0.82
CA LEU A 165 10.47 36.49 1.25
C LEU A 165 11.38 37.17 2.29
N GLY A 166 12.00 36.38 3.17
CA GLY A 166 12.72 36.92 4.33
C GLY A 166 11.79 37.18 5.53
N PRO A 167 12.32 37.70 6.65
CA PRO A 167 11.55 37.93 7.86
C PRO A 167 10.55 39.09 7.71
N LEU A 168 9.43 39.02 8.45
CA LEU A 168 8.51 40.15 8.59
C LEU A 168 9.12 41.24 9.48
N SER A 169 8.54 42.44 9.44
CA SER A 169 8.96 43.51 10.34
C SER A 169 8.68 43.14 11.81
N PRO A 170 9.55 43.53 12.76
CA PRO A 170 9.33 43.24 14.19
C PRO A 170 7.98 43.77 14.71
N SER A 171 7.55 44.95 14.25
CA SER A 171 6.26 45.53 14.64
C SER A 171 5.07 44.69 14.19
N MET A 172 5.08 44.21 12.95
CA MET A 172 4.02 43.35 12.43
C MET A 172 3.96 42.01 13.18
N ILE A 173 5.12 41.44 13.52
CA ILE A 173 5.19 40.20 14.31
C ILE A 173 4.54 40.41 15.68
N GLU A 174 4.92 41.48 16.37
CA GLU A 174 4.38 41.82 17.69
C GLU A 174 2.87 42.06 17.65
N GLU A 175 2.39 42.83 16.67
CA GLU A 175 0.96 43.11 16.48
C GLU A 175 0.14 41.83 16.22
N VAL A 176 0.67 40.89 15.44
CA VAL A 176 0.02 39.60 15.14
C VAL A 176 0.02 38.68 16.37
N GLU A 177 1.12 38.56 17.09
CA GLU A 177 1.22 37.73 18.29
C GLU A 177 0.31 38.26 19.43
N GLN A 178 0.32 39.58 19.65
CA GLN A 178 -0.48 40.24 20.68
C GLN A 178 -1.94 40.50 20.28
N HIS A 179 -2.33 40.19 19.04
CA HIS A 179 -3.66 40.45 18.47
C HIS A 179 -4.10 41.91 18.64
N ARG A 180 -3.16 42.85 18.49
CA ARG A 180 -3.38 44.28 18.70
C ARG A 180 -3.28 45.02 17.37
N PHE A 181 -4.40 45.58 16.93
CA PHE A 181 -4.51 46.23 15.63
C PHE A 181 -5.13 47.62 15.76
N PRO A 182 -4.79 48.56 14.86
CA PRO A 182 -5.39 49.89 14.86
C PRO A 182 -6.91 49.82 14.60
N ALA A 183 -7.66 50.65 15.31
CA ALA A 183 -9.10 50.76 15.10
C ALA A 183 -9.43 51.26 13.67
N LEU A 184 -10.53 50.77 13.11
CA LEU A 184 -11.04 51.26 11.83
C LEU A 184 -11.45 52.72 11.98
N ARG A 185 -11.07 53.53 10.98
CA ARG A 185 -11.36 54.97 10.97
C ARG A 185 -12.51 55.35 10.05
N ARG A 186 -12.76 54.54 9.02
CA ARG A 186 -13.73 54.83 7.97
C ARG A 186 -14.47 53.56 7.53
N LEU A 187 -15.69 53.70 7.04
CA LEU A 187 -16.48 52.62 6.44
C LEU A 187 -16.93 53.03 5.03
N TYR A 188 -16.98 52.06 4.12
CA TYR A 188 -17.60 52.29 2.82
C TYR A 188 -19.12 52.37 2.96
N TRP A 189 -19.71 53.33 2.26
CA TRP A 189 -21.14 53.59 2.26
C TRP A 189 -21.64 53.73 0.82
N ARG A 190 -22.85 53.22 0.58
CA ARG A 190 -23.60 53.38 -0.66
C ARG A 190 -24.99 53.87 -0.31
N ASN A 191 -25.52 54.79 -1.11
CA ASN A 191 -26.88 55.26 -0.94
C ASN A 191 -27.88 54.12 -1.21
N VAL A 192 -28.90 54.02 -0.35
CA VAL A 192 -29.99 53.01 -0.48
C VAL A 192 -31.29 53.64 -0.96
N GLU A 193 -31.41 54.97 -0.89
CA GLU A 193 -32.57 55.74 -1.34
C GLU A 193 -32.36 56.17 -2.78
N LEU A 194 -32.53 55.22 -3.71
CA LEU A 194 -32.30 55.42 -5.14
C LEU A 194 -33.52 56.08 -5.82
N ASP A 195 -33.25 56.98 -6.75
CA ASP A 195 -34.27 57.68 -7.54
C ASP A 195 -34.38 57.03 -8.92
N PHE A 196 -35.57 56.53 -9.27
CA PHE A 196 -35.82 55.87 -10.55
C PHE A 196 -36.68 56.72 -11.49
N SER A 197 -36.82 58.02 -11.23
CA SER A 197 -37.62 58.92 -12.09
C SER A 197 -37.08 59.03 -13.51
N ASP A 198 -35.75 59.12 -13.66
CA ASP A 198 -35.06 59.10 -14.94
C ASP A 198 -33.59 58.62 -14.78
N PRO A 199 -32.89 58.29 -15.89
CA PRO A 199 -31.53 57.76 -15.82
C PRO A 199 -30.50 58.67 -15.14
N ASP A 200 -30.61 59.98 -15.32
CA ASP A 200 -29.67 60.95 -14.74
C ASP A 200 -29.93 61.08 -13.24
N ALA A 201 -31.21 61.12 -12.81
CA ALA A 201 -31.60 61.08 -11.41
C ALA A 201 -31.11 59.81 -10.68
N LEU A 202 -31.12 58.64 -11.34
CA LEU A 202 -30.58 57.41 -10.78
C LEU A 202 -29.06 57.51 -10.56
N LEU A 203 -28.32 57.96 -11.56
CA LEU A 203 -26.87 58.14 -11.46
C LEU A 203 -26.51 59.14 -10.35
N ASP A 204 -27.21 60.27 -10.28
CA ASP A 204 -27.03 61.27 -9.23
C ASP A 204 -27.36 60.70 -7.84
N SER A 205 -28.42 59.89 -7.72
CA SER A 205 -28.79 59.26 -6.46
C SER A 205 -27.76 58.24 -5.97
N LEU A 206 -27.11 57.49 -6.88
CA LEU A 206 -26.00 56.58 -6.56
C LEU A 206 -24.76 57.34 -6.09
N GLN A 207 -24.56 58.55 -6.61
CA GLN A 207 -23.40 59.39 -6.33
C GLN A 207 -23.56 60.34 -5.14
N ARG A 208 -24.68 60.25 -4.39
CA ARG A 208 -24.90 61.08 -3.20
C ARG A 208 -23.72 60.99 -2.23
N PRO A 209 -23.33 62.10 -1.57
CA PRO A 209 -22.28 62.07 -0.57
C PRO A 209 -22.74 61.34 0.70
N PRO A 210 -21.81 60.66 1.41
CA PRO A 210 -22.14 60.00 2.67
C PRO A 210 -22.62 60.99 3.73
N PRO A 211 -23.62 60.64 4.55
CA PRO A 211 -24.21 61.55 5.53
C PRO A 211 -23.36 61.77 6.78
N LEU A 212 -22.31 60.96 7.00
CA LEU A 212 -21.45 61.01 8.19
C LEU A 212 -19.98 61.14 7.77
N ASP A 213 -19.19 61.86 8.58
CA ASP A 213 -17.77 62.17 8.37
C ASP A 213 -16.83 60.95 8.30
N PHE A 214 -17.22 59.85 8.95
CA PHE A 214 -16.46 58.59 8.93
C PHE A 214 -16.94 57.60 7.86
N LEU A 215 -17.95 57.97 7.08
CA LEU A 215 -18.39 57.18 5.93
C LEU A 215 -17.69 57.71 4.68
N VAL A 216 -17.28 56.79 3.82
CA VAL A 216 -16.61 57.08 2.54
C VAL A 216 -17.45 56.46 1.44
N GLN A 217 -17.71 57.23 0.40
CA GLN A 217 -18.41 56.73 -0.77
C GLN A 217 -17.63 55.56 -1.40
N ALA A 218 -18.32 54.46 -1.70
CA ALA A 218 -17.76 53.42 -2.54
C ALA A 218 -17.68 53.94 -3.98
N PHE A 219 -16.51 53.84 -4.63
CA PHE A 219 -16.28 54.37 -5.97
C PHE A 219 -15.94 53.26 -6.97
N GLY A 220 -16.59 53.30 -8.14
CA GLY A 220 -16.18 52.52 -9.32
C GLY A 220 -16.52 51.04 -9.22
N GLU A 221 -17.61 50.71 -8.55
CA GLU A 221 -18.13 49.35 -8.48
C GLU A 221 -18.64 48.89 -9.86
N ASP A 222 -18.57 47.57 -10.11
CA ASP A 222 -18.84 47.00 -11.45
C ASP A 222 -20.29 47.23 -11.91
N ASP A 223 -21.23 47.30 -10.96
CA ASP A 223 -22.66 47.54 -11.23
C ASP A 223 -22.92 48.96 -11.75
N GLU A 224 -22.41 49.99 -11.07
CA GLU A 224 -22.52 51.40 -11.49
C GLU A 224 -21.83 51.65 -12.84
N ARG A 225 -20.63 51.09 -13.03
CA ARG A 225 -19.90 51.19 -14.31
C ARG A 225 -20.67 50.54 -15.45
N THR A 226 -21.30 49.38 -15.19
CA THR A 226 -22.07 48.69 -16.22
C THR A 226 -23.37 49.41 -16.52
N LEU A 227 -24.05 49.96 -15.50
CA LEU A 227 -25.22 50.81 -15.68
C LEU A 227 -24.89 52.01 -16.57
N SER A 228 -23.82 52.75 -16.27
CA SER A 228 -23.38 53.86 -17.09
C SER A 228 -23.12 53.41 -18.54
N THR A 229 -22.41 52.30 -18.73
CA THR A 229 -22.12 51.75 -20.07
C THR A 229 -23.39 51.39 -20.85
N LEU A 230 -24.38 50.76 -20.20
CA LEU A 230 -25.63 50.36 -20.83
C LEU A 230 -26.55 51.56 -21.14
N LEU A 231 -26.58 52.58 -20.29
CA LEU A 231 -27.34 53.81 -20.52
C LEU A 231 -26.79 54.63 -21.71
N HIS A 232 -25.51 54.50 -22.04
CA HIS A 232 -24.93 55.09 -23.25
C HIS A 232 -25.34 54.36 -24.54
N ARG A 233 -25.98 53.18 -24.47
CA ARG A 233 -26.50 52.47 -25.65
C ARG A 233 -27.88 53.01 -26.00
N ASP A 234 -28.00 53.62 -27.17
CA ASP A 234 -29.27 54.18 -27.66
C ASP A 234 -30.44 53.18 -27.63
N ALA A 235 -30.19 51.90 -27.92
CA ALA A 235 -31.21 50.85 -27.89
C ALA A 235 -31.81 50.67 -26.48
N ILE A 236 -30.97 50.58 -25.45
CA ILE A 236 -31.41 50.40 -24.06
C ILE A 236 -32.05 51.69 -23.55
N ARG A 237 -31.44 52.85 -23.81
CA ARG A 237 -31.95 54.14 -23.35
C ARG A 237 -33.37 54.42 -23.87
N ARG A 238 -33.71 53.96 -25.08
CA ARG A 238 -35.05 54.10 -25.66
C ARG A 238 -36.10 53.14 -25.06
N GLN A 239 -35.68 52.01 -24.51
CA GLN A 239 -36.59 51.05 -23.88
C GLN A 239 -36.87 51.38 -22.41
N VAL A 240 -35.94 52.07 -21.74
CA VAL A 240 -36.01 52.38 -20.31
C VAL A 240 -36.68 53.75 -20.10
N THR A 241 -38.00 53.81 -20.38
CA THR A 241 -38.80 55.04 -20.32
C THR A 241 -39.65 55.18 -19.06
N THR A 242 -39.75 54.12 -18.26
CA THR A 242 -40.55 54.06 -17.04
C THR A 242 -39.67 53.78 -15.82
N PRO A 243 -40.07 54.21 -14.62
CA PRO A 243 -39.33 53.91 -13.39
C PRO A 243 -39.14 52.41 -13.15
N GLU A 244 -40.12 51.58 -13.51
CA GLU A 244 -40.05 50.13 -13.37
C GLU A 244 -39.01 49.51 -14.30
N ALA A 245 -38.94 49.98 -15.56
CA ALA A 245 -37.92 49.55 -16.52
C ALA A 245 -36.51 49.95 -16.06
N LEU A 246 -36.37 51.14 -15.46
CA LEU A 246 -35.09 51.62 -14.96
C LEU A 246 -34.63 50.85 -13.71
N ALA A 247 -35.56 50.52 -12.82
CA ALA A 247 -35.31 49.65 -11.68
C ALA A 247 -34.89 48.24 -12.13
N LEU A 248 -35.53 47.68 -13.16
CA LEU A 248 -35.14 46.39 -13.75
C LEU A 248 -33.75 46.43 -14.38
N LEU A 249 -33.41 47.48 -15.14
CA LEU A 249 -32.06 47.68 -15.66
C LEU A 249 -31.02 47.70 -14.54
N TRP A 250 -31.32 48.42 -13.46
CA TRP A 250 -30.44 48.45 -12.28
C TRP A 250 -30.29 47.08 -11.64
N ASP A 251 -31.38 46.33 -11.49
CA ASP A 251 -31.35 44.96 -10.97
C ASP A 251 -30.47 44.04 -11.82
N VAL A 252 -30.52 44.16 -13.14
CA VAL A 252 -29.64 43.44 -14.08
C VAL A 252 -28.18 43.86 -13.91
N CYS A 253 -27.89 45.16 -13.75
CA CYS A 253 -26.52 45.66 -13.56
C CYS A 253 -25.87 45.11 -12.28
N ARG A 254 -26.66 44.69 -11.27
CA ARG A 254 -26.16 44.06 -10.04
C ARG A 254 -25.77 42.59 -10.20
N ILE A 255 -25.96 41.98 -11.38
CA ILE A 255 -25.48 40.62 -11.64
C ILE A 255 -23.94 40.59 -11.54
N PRO A 256 -23.35 39.80 -10.62
CA PRO A 256 -21.90 39.80 -10.43
C PRO A 256 -21.13 39.28 -11.65
N ASP A 257 -20.03 39.96 -12.02
CA ASP A 257 -19.07 39.40 -12.98
C ASP A 257 -18.12 38.42 -12.28
N TYR A 258 -18.56 37.17 -12.13
CA TYR A 258 -17.74 36.11 -11.54
C TYR A 258 -16.43 35.83 -12.30
N ARG A 259 -16.32 36.28 -13.56
CA ARG A 259 -15.14 36.07 -14.41
C ARG A 259 -14.10 37.18 -14.25
N LYS A 260 -14.50 38.32 -13.66
CA LYS A 260 -13.67 39.55 -13.58
C LYS A 260 -13.15 39.96 -14.96
N THR A 261 -14.00 39.88 -15.98
CA THR A 261 -13.64 40.17 -17.38
C THR A 261 -13.44 41.67 -17.59
N ARG A 262 -12.25 42.07 -18.05
CA ARG A 262 -11.95 43.48 -18.39
C ARG A 262 -12.39 43.88 -19.81
N THR A 263 -13.01 42.98 -20.55
CA THR A 263 -13.19 43.06 -22.02
C THR A 263 -14.59 43.48 -22.47
N GLY A 264 -15.42 44.06 -21.60
CA GLY A 264 -16.79 44.50 -21.94
C GLY A 264 -17.80 43.36 -22.20
N ALA A 265 -17.35 42.12 -22.28
CA ALA A 265 -18.19 40.94 -22.52
C ALA A 265 -19.28 40.74 -21.45
N HIS A 266 -19.07 41.20 -20.22
CA HIS A 266 -20.11 41.20 -19.19
C HIS A 266 -21.23 42.19 -19.52
N ALA A 267 -20.90 43.42 -19.90
CA ALA A 267 -21.90 44.41 -20.29
C ALA A 267 -22.71 43.95 -21.51
N GLU A 268 -22.10 43.25 -22.48
CA GLU A 268 -22.86 42.64 -23.59
C GLU A 268 -23.85 41.57 -23.13
N LEU A 269 -23.45 40.68 -22.23
CA LEU A 269 -24.36 39.69 -21.65
C LEU A 269 -25.53 40.37 -20.94
N LEU A 270 -25.24 41.37 -20.10
CA LEU A 270 -26.27 42.11 -19.38
C LEU A 270 -27.21 42.86 -20.31
N SER A 271 -26.70 43.41 -21.42
CA SER A 271 -27.50 44.03 -22.47
C SER A 271 -28.49 43.04 -23.09
N HIS A 272 -28.08 41.80 -23.37
CA HIS A 272 -29.00 40.78 -23.88
C HIS A 272 -30.06 40.37 -22.84
N ILE A 273 -29.65 40.20 -21.57
CA ILE A 273 -30.56 39.84 -20.48
C ILE A 273 -31.63 40.93 -20.29
N VAL A 274 -31.22 42.20 -20.18
CA VAL A 274 -32.17 43.29 -19.96
C VAL A 274 -33.09 43.49 -21.15
N THR A 275 -32.60 43.33 -22.39
CA THR A 275 -33.43 43.46 -23.60
C THR A 275 -34.55 42.41 -23.59
N HIS A 276 -34.23 41.14 -23.30
CA HIS A 276 -35.25 40.10 -23.19
C HIS A 276 -36.26 40.36 -22.08
N LEU A 277 -35.81 40.84 -20.92
CA LEU A 277 -36.69 41.14 -19.79
C LEU A 277 -37.60 42.36 -20.06
N LEU A 278 -37.10 43.37 -20.76
CA LEU A 278 -37.89 44.55 -21.15
C LEU A 278 -38.90 44.24 -22.26
N ASP A 279 -38.52 43.44 -23.26
CA ASP A 279 -39.38 43.12 -24.41
C ASP A 279 -40.41 42.03 -24.08
N GLY A 280 -40.01 40.99 -23.36
CA GLY A 280 -40.79 39.77 -23.14
C GLY A 280 -41.24 39.53 -21.70
N GLY A 281 -40.79 40.33 -20.74
CA GLY A 281 -41.09 40.17 -19.31
C GLY A 281 -40.33 39.02 -18.61
N ALA A 282 -39.85 38.04 -19.37
CA ALA A 282 -39.04 36.91 -18.88
C ALA A 282 -37.97 36.51 -19.91
N LEU A 283 -36.92 35.83 -19.44
CA LEU A 283 -35.92 35.23 -20.28
C LEU A 283 -36.48 33.97 -20.96
N PRO A 284 -36.38 33.84 -22.30
CA PRO A 284 -36.85 32.66 -23.00
C PRO A 284 -36.13 31.39 -22.52
N ASP A 285 -36.87 30.31 -22.29
CA ASP A 285 -36.31 29.02 -21.86
C ASP A 285 -35.20 28.53 -22.81
N ALA A 286 -35.39 28.68 -24.12
CA ALA A 286 -34.38 28.30 -25.12
C ALA A 286 -33.08 29.10 -24.97
N PHE A 287 -33.17 30.38 -24.60
CA PHE A 287 -32.01 31.25 -24.39
C PHE A 287 -31.22 30.82 -23.14
N VAL A 288 -31.91 30.46 -22.05
CA VAL A 288 -31.26 29.96 -20.83
C VAL A 288 -30.65 28.56 -21.05
N ALA A 289 -31.41 27.66 -21.69
CA ALA A 289 -30.98 26.30 -22.03
C ALA A 289 -29.67 26.29 -22.82
N GLU A 290 -29.60 27.01 -23.94
CA GLU A 290 -28.44 27.07 -24.82
C GLU A 290 -27.16 27.49 -24.07
N ARG A 291 -27.30 28.38 -23.09
CA ARG A 291 -26.18 28.92 -22.31
C ARG A 291 -25.70 27.95 -21.25
N ILE A 292 -26.61 27.24 -20.58
CA ILE A 292 -26.27 26.21 -19.59
C ILE A 292 -25.68 24.97 -20.29
N GLU A 293 -26.30 24.48 -21.36
CA GLU A 293 -25.84 23.29 -22.12
C GLU A 293 -24.42 23.46 -22.67
N ARG A 294 -24.08 24.65 -23.18
CA ARG A 294 -22.71 24.95 -23.64
C ARG A 294 -21.64 24.85 -22.55
N LEU A 295 -22.03 25.06 -21.29
CA LEU A 295 -21.14 25.04 -20.14
C LEU A 295 -21.03 23.64 -19.51
N ASP A 296 -21.97 22.72 -19.79
CA ASP A 296 -22.01 21.36 -19.26
C ASP A 296 -20.99 20.44 -19.94
N ARG A 297 -19.72 20.76 -19.73
CA ARG A 297 -18.58 20.12 -20.36
C ARG A 297 -17.46 19.97 -19.36
N THR A 298 -17.08 18.73 -19.06
CA THR A 298 -16.04 18.41 -18.06
C THR A 298 -14.65 18.20 -18.67
N ASP A 299 -14.50 18.36 -19.99
CA ASP A 299 -13.22 18.33 -20.70
C ASP A 299 -12.40 19.62 -20.52
N GLY A 300 -11.12 19.60 -20.89
CA GLY A 300 -10.22 20.76 -20.75
C GLY A 300 -9.31 20.70 -19.53
N ASP A 301 -8.57 21.78 -19.28
CA ASP A 301 -7.65 21.92 -18.15
C ASP A 301 -8.31 22.63 -16.93
N ILE A 302 -7.52 22.85 -15.88
CA ILE A 302 -7.96 23.49 -14.63
C ILE A 302 -8.54 24.88 -14.91
N GLU A 303 -7.87 25.70 -15.74
CA GLU A 303 -8.29 27.06 -16.06
C GLU A 303 -9.61 27.07 -16.85
N THR A 304 -9.75 26.16 -17.82
CA THR A 304 -10.98 25.98 -18.60
C THR A 304 -12.17 25.63 -17.70
N LEU A 305 -11.98 24.68 -16.78
CA LEU A 305 -13.04 24.27 -15.84
C LEU A 305 -13.40 25.40 -14.87
N MET A 306 -12.41 26.10 -14.31
CA MET A 306 -12.65 27.27 -13.45
C MET A 306 -13.43 28.36 -14.18
N ALA A 307 -13.10 28.65 -15.45
CA ALA A 307 -13.82 29.62 -16.25
C ALA A 307 -15.29 29.20 -16.46
N ARG A 308 -15.55 27.92 -16.79
CA ARG A 308 -16.92 27.39 -16.94
C ARG A 308 -17.72 27.47 -15.63
N ILE A 309 -17.09 27.17 -14.48
CA ILE A 309 -17.72 27.33 -13.16
C ILE A 309 -18.09 28.80 -12.91
N ALA A 310 -17.19 29.74 -13.21
CA ALA A 310 -17.50 31.16 -13.08
C ALA A 310 -18.69 31.57 -13.96
N TRP A 311 -18.76 31.05 -15.20
CA TRP A 311 -19.88 31.29 -16.11
C TRP A 311 -21.21 30.71 -15.64
N VAL A 312 -21.24 29.46 -15.17
CA VAL A 312 -22.50 28.83 -14.72
C VAL A 312 -23.05 29.53 -13.47
N ARG A 313 -22.19 30.08 -12.60
CA ARG A 313 -22.61 30.85 -11.42
C ARG A 313 -23.39 32.11 -11.77
N THR A 314 -23.13 32.74 -12.92
CA THR A 314 -23.98 33.83 -13.44
C THR A 314 -25.41 33.33 -13.70
N TRP A 315 -25.56 32.15 -14.32
CA TRP A 315 -26.88 31.55 -14.57
C TRP A 315 -27.56 31.04 -13.31
N THR A 316 -26.79 30.49 -12.36
CA THR A 316 -27.31 30.19 -11.03
C THR A 316 -27.86 31.46 -10.39
N PHE A 317 -27.13 32.58 -10.38
CA PHE A 317 -27.63 33.85 -9.84
C PHE A 317 -28.89 34.35 -10.54
N VAL A 318 -28.93 34.28 -11.88
CA VAL A 318 -30.09 34.65 -12.70
C VAL A 318 -31.33 33.80 -12.35
N SER A 319 -31.17 32.49 -12.20
CA SER A 319 -32.27 31.57 -11.83
C SER A 319 -32.88 31.82 -10.45
N TRP A 320 -32.15 32.52 -9.57
CA TRP A 320 -32.65 32.93 -8.25
C TRP A 320 -33.44 34.24 -8.26
N GLN A 321 -33.38 35.01 -9.35
CA GLN A 321 -34.15 36.25 -9.49
C GLN A 321 -35.64 35.93 -9.66
N ARG A 322 -36.49 36.73 -9.02
CA ARG A 322 -37.94 36.54 -9.08
C ARG A 322 -38.48 37.12 -10.39
N GLY A 323 -39.26 36.31 -11.11
CA GLY A 323 -39.96 36.75 -12.33
C GLY A 323 -39.08 36.86 -13.58
N TRP A 324 -37.81 36.46 -13.53
CA TRP A 324 -36.91 36.54 -14.70
C TRP A 324 -36.95 35.32 -15.61
N THR A 325 -37.51 34.20 -15.15
CA THR A 325 -37.65 32.96 -15.91
C THR A 325 -39.01 32.34 -15.59
N ASP A 326 -39.60 31.62 -16.55
CA ASP A 326 -40.91 30.98 -16.36
C ASP A 326 -40.88 29.82 -15.34
N ASP A 327 -39.78 29.04 -15.33
CA ASP A 327 -39.56 27.96 -14.36
C ASP A 327 -38.25 28.14 -13.57
N PRO A 328 -38.25 28.97 -12.50
CA PRO A 328 -37.06 29.18 -11.68
C PRO A 328 -36.56 27.91 -10.98
N ALA A 329 -37.45 26.97 -10.67
CA ALA A 329 -37.09 25.75 -9.94
C ALA A 329 -36.26 24.82 -10.82
N ARG A 330 -36.69 24.63 -12.07
CA ARG A 330 -35.94 23.88 -13.08
C ARG A 330 -34.56 24.49 -13.30
N TRP A 331 -34.48 25.80 -13.58
CA TRP A 331 -33.21 26.43 -13.91
C TRP A 331 -32.21 26.44 -12.74
N ARG A 332 -32.68 26.57 -11.49
CA ARG A 332 -31.83 26.42 -10.29
C ARG A 332 -31.26 25.00 -10.18
N ALA A 333 -32.07 23.99 -10.48
CA ALA A 333 -31.64 22.60 -10.42
C ALA A 333 -30.63 22.28 -11.53
N GLU A 334 -30.91 22.68 -12.77
CA GLU A 334 -30.03 22.43 -13.91
C GLU A 334 -28.68 23.16 -13.77
N SER A 335 -28.68 24.46 -13.46
CA SER A 335 -27.44 25.22 -13.30
C SER A 335 -26.60 24.72 -12.11
N GLY A 336 -27.26 24.33 -11.02
CA GLY A 336 -26.60 23.74 -9.85
C GLY A 336 -25.95 22.38 -10.15
N GLN A 337 -26.62 21.51 -10.90
CA GLN A 337 -26.05 20.22 -11.32
C GLN A 337 -24.83 20.39 -12.23
N VAL A 338 -24.87 21.36 -13.15
CA VAL A 338 -23.72 21.69 -14.00
C VAL A 338 -22.56 22.23 -13.16
N GLU A 339 -22.82 23.12 -12.20
CA GLU A 339 -21.80 23.61 -11.27
C GLU A 339 -21.17 22.47 -10.47
N ASP A 340 -21.96 21.53 -9.96
CA ASP A 340 -21.48 20.36 -9.23
C ASP A 340 -20.60 19.45 -10.09
N ARG A 341 -21.06 19.09 -11.30
CA ARG A 341 -20.29 18.26 -12.24
C ARG A 341 -18.94 18.90 -12.61
N LEU A 342 -18.93 20.20 -12.90
CA LEU A 342 -17.72 20.95 -13.20
C LEU A 342 -16.78 21.03 -11.99
N SER A 343 -17.34 21.21 -10.79
CA SER A 343 -16.58 21.28 -9.53
C SER A 343 -15.90 19.95 -9.18
N ASP A 344 -16.57 18.83 -9.43
CA ASP A 344 -16.03 17.48 -9.23
C ASP A 344 -14.92 17.19 -10.26
N ALA A 345 -15.15 17.52 -11.53
CA ALA A 345 -14.12 17.41 -12.56
C ALA A 345 -12.87 18.24 -12.21
N LEU A 346 -13.07 19.48 -11.72
CA LEU A 346 -11.97 20.34 -11.28
C LEU A 346 -11.21 19.74 -10.10
N HIS A 347 -11.91 19.21 -9.10
CA HIS A 347 -11.28 18.51 -7.97
C HIS A 347 -10.39 17.36 -8.48
N HIS A 348 -10.90 16.51 -9.38
CA HIS A 348 -10.12 15.39 -9.93
C HIS A 348 -8.86 15.87 -10.66
N ARG A 349 -8.92 16.97 -11.43
CA ARG A 349 -7.74 17.54 -12.12
C ARG A 349 -6.72 18.12 -11.15
N LEU A 350 -7.17 18.81 -10.09
CA LEU A 350 -6.28 19.32 -9.04
C LEU A 350 -5.58 18.17 -8.33
N THR A 351 -6.33 17.14 -7.91
CA THR A 351 -5.78 15.97 -7.22
C THR A 351 -4.79 15.21 -8.10
N ALA A 352 -5.12 14.96 -9.37
CA ALA A 352 -4.22 14.29 -10.30
C ALA A 352 -2.92 15.08 -10.56
N ARG A 353 -2.99 16.41 -10.52
CA ARG A 353 -1.83 17.29 -10.76
C ARG A 353 -0.96 17.48 -9.52
N PHE A 354 -1.55 17.58 -8.33
CA PHE A 354 -0.82 18.02 -7.13
C PHE A 354 -0.64 16.94 -6.07
N VAL A 355 -1.08 15.69 -6.32
CA VAL A 355 -0.95 14.57 -5.37
C VAL A 355 -0.29 13.36 -6.03
N ASP A 356 0.80 12.89 -5.45
CA ASP A 356 1.40 11.59 -5.75
C ASP A 356 0.97 10.58 -4.68
N ARG A 357 0.00 9.73 -5.06
CA ARG A 357 -0.60 8.73 -4.16
C ARG A 357 0.40 7.72 -3.58
N ARG A 358 1.58 7.56 -4.17
CA ARG A 358 2.62 6.64 -3.64
C ARG A 358 3.42 7.24 -2.49
N VAL A 359 3.44 8.58 -2.40
CA VAL A 359 4.25 9.33 -1.42
C VAL A 359 3.38 9.92 -0.30
N SER A 360 2.09 10.16 -0.55
CA SER A 360 1.12 10.67 0.43
C SER A 360 1.04 9.86 1.73
N TRP A 361 1.24 8.54 1.66
CA TRP A 361 1.23 7.65 2.83
C TRP A 361 2.30 7.97 3.88
N VAL A 362 3.37 8.69 3.51
CA VAL A 362 4.50 8.99 4.39
C VAL A 362 4.22 10.18 5.32
N VAL A 363 3.33 11.10 4.93
CA VAL A 363 3.24 12.45 5.54
C VAL A 363 1.97 12.65 6.39
N GLY A 364 0.92 11.85 6.17
CA GLY A 364 -0.41 12.06 6.76
C GLY A 364 -0.59 11.73 8.25
N GLY A 365 0.37 11.06 8.89
CA GLY A 365 0.14 10.54 10.26
C GLY A 365 -1.01 9.54 10.34
N LEU A 366 -1.40 8.95 9.21
CA LEU A 366 -2.37 7.85 9.12
C LEU A 366 -1.91 6.69 10.01
N ASP A 367 -2.87 6.02 10.64
CA ASP A 367 -2.63 4.69 11.22
C ASP A 367 -2.38 3.70 10.08
N LEU A 368 -1.15 3.73 9.56
CA LEU A 368 -0.69 2.88 8.46
C LEU A 368 -0.91 1.40 8.76
N GLU A 369 -0.96 1.00 10.04
CA GLU A 369 -1.17 -0.39 10.43
C GLU A 369 -2.59 -0.88 10.15
N GLY A 370 -3.60 0.00 10.23
CA GLY A 370 -5.01 -0.33 9.93
C GLY A 370 -5.31 -0.50 8.43
N GLU A 371 -4.52 0.15 7.57
CA GLU A 371 -4.68 0.15 6.11
C GLU A 371 -3.82 -0.92 5.40
N ILE A 372 -2.98 -1.67 6.14
CA ILE A 372 -2.18 -2.75 5.58
C ILE A 372 -3.03 -4.02 5.46
N SER A 373 -3.30 -4.45 4.23
CA SER A 373 -3.91 -5.73 3.93
C SER A 373 -2.86 -6.77 3.50
N LEU A 374 -3.05 -8.00 3.97
CA LEU A 374 -2.22 -9.15 3.63
C LEU A 374 -3.09 -10.13 2.84
N GLU A 375 -2.96 -10.13 1.52
CA GLU A 375 -3.79 -10.95 0.62
C GLU A 375 -2.92 -11.80 -0.30
N ALA A 376 -3.20 -13.11 -0.37
CA ALA A 376 -2.56 -14.05 -1.29
C ALA A 376 -1.01 -14.04 -1.29
N GLY A 377 -0.38 -13.76 -0.13
CA GLY A 377 1.09 -13.66 -0.02
C GLY A 377 1.65 -12.30 -0.45
N GLY A 378 0.79 -11.34 -0.77
CA GLY A 378 1.08 -9.94 -1.03
C GLY A 378 0.83 -9.05 0.17
N VAL A 379 1.56 -7.93 0.24
CA VAL A 379 1.31 -6.83 1.16
C VAL A 379 0.78 -5.66 0.33
N SER A 380 -0.34 -5.09 0.74
CA SER A 380 -0.93 -3.91 0.11
C SER A 380 -1.24 -2.84 1.16
N ILE A 381 -1.20 -1.57 0.76
CA ILE A 381 -1.52 -0.41 1.62
C ILE A 381 -2.56 0.44 0.90
N GLY A 382 -3.73 0.64 1.50
CA GLY A 382 -4.82 1.40 0.87
C GLY A 382 -5.18 0.88 -0.53
N GLY A 383 -5.10 -0.44 -0.73
CA GLY A 383 -5.36 -1.11 -2.02
C GLY A 383 -4.20 -1.13 -3.03
N LEU A 384 -3.05 -0.48 -2.78
CA LEU A 384 -1.86 -0.61 -3.64
C LEU A 384 -0.95 -1.73 -3.15
N HIS A 385 -0.60 -2.65 -4.03
CA HIS A 385 0.40 -3.69 -3.76
C HIS A 385 1.80 -3.08 -3.58
N VAL A 386 2.48 -3.42 -2.48
CA VAL A 386 3.78 -2.87 -2.09
C VAL A 386 4.91 -3.91 -1.97
N GLY A 387 4.59 -5.20 -2.06
CA GLY A 387 5.58 -6.26 -2.02
C GLY A 387 4.97 -7.61 -1.67
N THR A 388 5.84 -8.62 -1.57
CA THR A 388 5.45 -10.01 -1.32
C THR A 388 6.08 -10.57 -0.05
N ILE A 389 5.40 -11.53 0.55
CA ILE A 389 5.87 -12.30 1.70
C ILE A 389 6.46 -13.60 1.16
N SER A 390 7.75 -13.82 1.38
CA SER A 390 8.44 -15.07 1.04
C SER A 390 8.89 -15.78 2.31
N GLY A 391 8.20 -16.87 2.66
CA GLY A 391 8.41 -17.55 3.94
C GLY A 391 7.95 -16.64 5.08
N TRP A 392 8.89 -16.18 5.91
CA TRP A 392 8.64 -15.18 6.96
C TRP A 392 9.49 -13.93 6.75
N SER A 393 9.62 -13.49 5.51
CA SER A 393 10.37 -12.28 5.15
C SER A 393 9.59 -11.46 4.16
N PHE A 394 9.68 -10.13 4.29
CA PHE A 394 9.09 -9.18 3.38
C PHE A 394 10.07 -8.82 2.27
N VAL A 395 9.62 -8.88 1.02
CA VAL A 395 10.37 -8.44 -0.15
C VAL A 395 9.57 -7.29 -0.78
N PRO A 396 10.04 -6.03 -0.66
CA PRO A 396 9.37 -4.89 -1.26
C PRO A 396 9.47 -4.93 -2.80
N ASP A 397 8.42 -4.45 -3.46
CA ASP A 397 8.42 -4.27 -4.92
C ASP A 397 9.11 -2.96 -5.31
N GLY A 398 9.85 -2.97 -6.42
CA GLY A 398 10.61 -1.80 -6.89
C GLY A 398 11.74 -1.40 -5.95
N GLY A 399 12.31 -0.20 -6.11
CA GLY A 399 13.50 0.31 -5.41
C GLY A 399 13.40 0.50 -3.89
N GLY A 400 12.47 -0.19 -3.20
CA GLY A 400 12.26 -0.16 -1.76
C GLY A 400 11.12 0.76 -1.32
N LEU A 401 10.74 0.64 -0.04
CA LEU A 401 9.73 1.47 0.60
C LEU A 401 10.37 2.59 1.43
N PRO A 402 9.70 3.76 1.57
CA PRO A 402 10.09 4.78 2.54
C PRO A 402 10.22 4.19 3.95
N ARG A 403 11.21 4.65 4.73
CA ARG A 403 11.57 4.05 6.04
C ARG A 403 10.39 3.92 7.01
N ILE A 404 9.52 4.92 7.07
CA ILE A 404 8.34 4.92 7.96
C ILE A 404 7.35 3.82 7.55
N VAL A 405 7.05 3.73 6.26
CA VAL A 405 6.16 2.71 5.69
C VAL A 405 6.75 1.32 5.89
N ALA A 406 8.04 1.14 5.61
CA ALA A 406 8.75 -0.11 5.84
C ALA A 406 8.70 -0.54 7.32
N GLN A 407 8.76 0.40 8.27
CA GLN A 407 8.66 0.11 9.69
C GLN A 407 7.25 -0.32 10.11
N ALA A 408 6.21 0.34 9.59
CA ALA A 408 4.82 -0.04 9.82
C ALA A 408 4.51 -1.44 9.26
N VAL A 409 4.91 -1.71 8.01
CA VAL A 409 4.79 -3.04 7.38
C VAL A 409 5.51 -4.10 8.21
N ARG A 410 6.74 -3.84 8.67
CA ARG A 410 7.48 -4.79 9.52
C ARG A 410 6.77 -5.09 10.84
N ARG A 411 6.18 -4.08 11.51
CA ARG A 411 5.44 -4.29 12.77
C ARG A 411 4.20 -5.17 12.55
N ARG A 412 3.40 -4.85 11.53
CA ARG A 412 2.21 -5.65 11.18
C ARG A 412 2.57 -7.09 10.84
N LEU A 413 3.59 -7.29 10.01
CA LEU A 413 4.06 -8.62 9.62
C LEU A 413 4.67 -9.39 10.79
N ARG A 414 5.31 -8.72 11.75
CA ARG A 414 5.86 -9.37 12.94
C ARG A 414 4.76 -10.04 13.77
N THR A 415 3.61 -9.38 13.96
CA THR A 415 2.47 -9.97 14.67
C THR A 415 2.01 -11.28 14.02
N GLU A 416 1.85 -11.29 12.69
CA GLU A 416 1.47 -12.49 11.94
C GLU A 416 2.52 -13.61 12.04
N VAL A 417 3.80 -13.25 11.86
CA VAL A 417 4.91 -14.23 11.95
C VAL A 417 5.01 -14.85 13.33
N LEU A 418 4.72 -14.09 14.40
CA LEU A 418 4.71 -14.63 15.77
C LEU A 418 3.57 -15.63 16.00
N GLU A 419 2.41 -15.43 15.38
CA GLU A 419 1.33 -16.43 15.41
C GLU A 419 1.72 -17.68 14.61
N GLN A 420 2.31 -17.53 13.43
CA GLN A 420 2.85 -18.68 12.66
C GLN A 420 3.95 -19.43 13.42
N LEU A 421 4.78 -18.72 14.19
CA LEU A 421 5.76 -19.35 15.08
C LEU A 421 5.08 -20.18 16.17
N ARG A 422 4.04 -19.63 16.82
CA ARG A 422 3.27 -20.37 17.84
C ARG A 422 2.69 -21.65 17.25
N LEU A 423 2.07 -21.56 16.07
CA LEU A 423 1.50 -22.69 15.35
C LEU A 423 2.56 -23.74 14.98
N LEU A 424 3.74 -23.33 14.49
CA LEU A 424 4.84 -24.25 14.18
C LEU A 424 5.31 -25.04 15.41
N LEU A 425 5.33 -24.41 16.58
CA LEU A 425 5.81 -25.04 17.81
C LEU A 425 4.84 -26.11 18.33
N GLU A 426 3.55 -25.95 18.07
CA GLU A 426 2.47 -26.87 18.47
C GLU A 426 2.13 -27.90 17.38
N ALA A 427 2.49 -27.64 16.13
CA ALA A 427 2.12 -28.47 14.98
C ALA A 427 2.74 -29.88 15.02
N PRO A 428 2.03 -30.91 14.51
CA PRO A 428 2.58 -32.23 14.32
C PRO A 428 3.70 -32.24 13.26
N ASP A 429 4.62 -33.21 13.36
CA ASP A 429 5.76 -33.33 12.44
C ASP A 429 5.37 -33.53 10.97
N SER A 430 4.16 -34.01 10.71
CA SER A 430 3.61 -34.20 9.37
C SER A 430 3.32 -32.88 8.63
N GLU A 431 3.19 -31.75 9.32
CA GLU A 431 3.02 -30.43 8.69
C GLU A 431 4.35 -29.79 8.24
N ILE A 432 5.49 -30.40 8.59
CA ILE A 432 6.82 -29.94 8.16
C ILE A 432 7.26 -30.76 6.95
N GLU A 433 7.40 -30.09 5.82
CA GLU A 433 7.75 -30.73 4.55
C GLU A 433 9.19 -30.42 4.14
N LEU A 434 9.92 -31.48 3.75
CA LEU A 434 11.23 -31.37 3.10
C LEU A 434 11.06 -31.55 1.59
N ASP A 435 11.40 -30.53 0.82
CA ASP A 435 11.31 -30.55 -0.65
C ASP A 435 12.55 -31.18 -1.32
N ALA A 436 12.52 -31.28 -2.66
CA ALA A 436 13.64 -31.79 -3.46
C ALA A 436 14.87 -30.84 -3.49
N ALA A 437 14.71 -29.56 -3.16
CA ALA A 437 15.83 -28.61 -3.04
C ALA A 437 16.49 -28.65 -1.64
N GLY A 438 15.94 -29.41 -0.70
CA GLY A 438 16.38 -29.49 0.69
C GLY A 438 15.86 -28.34 1.55
N GLN A 439 14.77 -27.69 1.16
CA GLN A 439 14.09 -26.65 1.92
C GLN A 439 13.05 -27.28 2.85
N LEU A 440 12.97 -26.75 4.07
CA LEU A 440 11.94 -27.08 5.04
C LEU A 440 10.87 -26.00 4.98
N SER A 441 9.64 -26.43 4.74
CA SER A 441 8.47 -25.56 4.70
C SER A 441 7.44 -25.98 5.75
N PHE A 442 6.70 -24.98 6.22
CA PHE A 442 5.54 -25.14 7.10
C PHE A 442 4.40 -24.31 6.50
N ARG A 443 3.25 -24.94 6.22
CA ARG A 443 2.09 -24.28 5.59
C ARG A 443 2.48 -23.45 4.34
N SER A 444 3.27 -24.05 3.45
CA SER A 444 3.82 -23.44 2.22
C SER A 444 4.88 -22.34 2.44
N ALA A 445 5.18 -21.94 3.67
CA ALA A 445 6.24 -20.98 3.98
C ALA A 445 7.59 -21.68 4.15
N VAL A 446 8.58 -21.35 3.32
CA VAL A 446 9.95 -21.86 3.47
C VAL A 446 10.67 -21.16 4.64
N ILE A 447 10.96 -21.93 5.68
CA ILE A 447 11.50 -21.43 6.96
C ILE A 447 12.95 -21.85 7.23
N ALA A 448 13.43 -22.93 6.62
CA ALA A 448 14.80 -23.39 6.80
C ALA A 448 15.32 -24.18 5.60
N ARG A 449 16.61 -24.50 5.61
CA ARG A 449 17.24 -25.42 4.66
C ARG A 449 18.06 -26.46 5.42
N VAL A 450 18.00 -27.69 4.94
CA VAL A 450 18.82 -28.80 5.40
C VAL A 450 20.14 -28.83 4.62
N GLY A 451 21.25 -28.91 5.33
CA GLY A 451 22.60 -29.02 4.77
C GLY A 451 23.42 -30.12 5.46
N PRO A 452 24.65 -30.36 4.98
CA PRO A 452 25.53 -31.35 5.59
C PRO A 452 25.81 -31.00 7.05
N GLY A 453 25.66 -31.97 7.94
CA GLY A 453 26.06 -31.89 9.35
C GLY A 453 27.15 -32.92 9.67
N PRO A 454 27.48 -33.17 10.95
CA PRO A 454 28.62 -33.99 11.34
C PRO A 454 28.55 -35.44 10.83
N SER A 455 27.36 -36.04 10.78
CA SER A 455 27.12 -37.39 10.26
C SER A 455 25.97 -37.43 9.23
N MET A 456 25.74 -38.57 8.56
CA MET A 456 24.57 -38.76 7.69
C MET A 456 23.24 -38.72 8.45
N LEU A 457 23.26 -39.04 9.74
CA LEU A 457 22.09 -39.08 10.62
C LEU A 457 21.85 -37.73 11.32
N GLU A 458 22.81 -36.80 11.26
CA GLU A 458 22.71 -35.50 11.89
C GLU A 458 22.83 -34.37 10.87
N PRO A 459 21.89 -34.26 9.91
CA PRO A 459 21.92 -33.14 8.99
C PRO A 459 21.74 -31.80 9.73
N LYS A 460 22.47 -30.77 9.26
CA LYS A 460 22.45 -29.44 9.87
C LYS A 460 21.27 -28.64 9.34
N ILE A 461 20.45 -28.12 10.25
CA ILE A 461 19.33 -27.25 9.91
C ILE A 461 19.79 -25.79 9.99
N ARG A 462 19.64 -25.07 8.88
CA ARG A 462 19.91 -23.63 8.79
C ARG A 462 18.59 -22.89 8.63
N VAL A 463 18.12 -22.28 9.71
CA VAL A 463 16.92 -21.42 9.69
C VAL A 463 17.20 -20.21 8.80
N ARG A 464 16.22 -19.85 7.95
CA ARG A 464 16.33 -18.70 7.05
C ARG A 464 16.48 -17.43 7.88
N ARG A 465 17.38 -16.53 7.45
CA ARG A 465 17.51 -15.22 8.10
C ARG A 465 16.31 -14.36 7.74
N THR A 466 15.70 -13.76 8.75
CA THR A 466 14.61 -12.80 8.60
C THR A 466 14.81 -11.66 9.58
N GLU A 467 14.39 -10.46 9.19
CA GLU A 467 14.34 -9.27 10.04
C GLU A 467 13.14 -9.28 11.00
N LEU A 468 12.18 -10.19 10.77
CA LEU A 468 10.92 -10.25 11.52
C LEU A 468 11.01 -11.08 12.81
N LEU A 469 12.07 -11.89 12.96
CA LEU A 469 12.30 -12.73 14.14
C LEU A 469 13.56 -12.31 14.90
N GLU A 470 13.42 -12.20 16.22
CA GLU A 470 14.51 -11.97 17.15
C GLU A 470 15.40 -13.22 17.30
N PRO A 471 16.64 -13.08 17.82
CA PRO A 471 17.55 -14.22 18.01
C PRO A 471 16.95 -15.38 18.81
N GLY A 472 16.22 -15.10 19.90
CA GLY A 472 15.57 -16.13 20.72
C GLY A 472 14.44 -16.86 19.99
N GLU A 473 13.67 -16.14 19.18
CA GLU A 473 12.57 -16.71 18.38
C GLU A 473 13.12 -17.62 17.27
N ARG A 474 14.19 -17.19 16.58
CA ARG A 474 14.88 -18.03 15.60
C ARG A 474 15.46 -19.30 16.21
N GLU A 475 15.94 -19.21 17.45
CA GLU A 475 16.46 -20.36 18.18
C GLU A 475 15.35 -21.37 18.55
N ARG A 476 14.13 -20.88 18.85
CA ARG A 476 12.95 -21.74 19.04
C ARG A 476 12.57 -22.47 17.76
N VAL A 477 12.57 -21.79 16.61
CA VAL A 477 12.37 -22.41 15.28
C VAL A 477 13.43 -23.49 15.04
N ARG A 478 14.71 -23.15 15.24
CA ARG A 478 15.82 -24.09 15.06
C ARG A 478 15.61 -25.33 15.94
N SER A 479 15.31 -25.14 17.22
CA SER A 479 15.08 -26.22 18.17
C SER A 479 13.90 -27.12 17.79
N ARG A 480 12.80 -26.54 17.31
CA ARG A 480 11.63 -27.31 16.81
C ARG A 480 11.96 -28.15 15.59
N LEU A 481 12.69 -27.59 14.63
CA LEU A 481 13.10 -28.30 13.42
C LEU A 481 14.16 -29.36 13.71
N VAL A 482 15.05 -29.11 14.68
CA VAL A 482 16.03 -30.09 15.19
C VAL A 482 15.31 -31.29 15.77
N ARG A 483 14.28 -31.09 16.62
CA ARG A 483 13.44 -32.18 17.14
C ARG A 483 12.73 -32.95 16.03
N TRP A 484 12.17 -32.26 15.03
CA TRP A 484 11.56 -32.91 13.86
C TRP A 484 12.56 -33.80 13.13
N ARG A 485 13.79 -33.30 12.91
CA ARG A 485 14.86 -34.04 12.24
C ARG A 485 15.34 -35.23 13.05
N ASP A 486 15.41 -35.11 14.37
CA ASP A 486 15.74 -36.22 15.27
C ASP A 486 14.66 -37.30 15.20
N ALA A 487 13.38 -36.92 15.33
CA ALA A 487 12.25 -37.84 15.18
C ALA A 487 12.22 -38.53 13.80
N TRP A 488 12.49 -37.79 12.72
CA TRP A 488 12.57 -38.33 11.37
C TRP A 488 13.65 -39.41 11.23
N VAL A 489 14.81 -39.21 11.86
CA VAL A 489 15.93 -40.16 11.85
C VAL A 489 15.68 -41.34 12.79
N GLU A 490 15.15 -41.09 13.99
CA GLU A 490 14.77 -42.12 14.96
C GLU A 490 13.73 -43.07 14.37
N GLN A 491 12.75 -42.56 13.62
CA GLN A 491 11.73 -43.37 12.96
C GLN A 491 12.32 -44.41 11.99
N LEU A 492 13.45 -44.11 11.33
CA LEU A 492 14.14 -45.07 10.46
C LEU A 492 14.71 -46.25 11.25
N PHE A 493 15.28 -45.98 12.42
CA PHE A 493 15.98 -46.97 13.24
C PHE A 493 15.21 -47.35 14.51
N ALA A 494 13.90 -47.15 14.56
CA ALA A 494 13.07 -47.43 15.73
C ALA A 494 13.19 -48.89 16.22
N ALA A 495 13.50 -49.83 15.32
CA ALA A 495 13.78 -51.22 15.70
C ALA A 495 14.99 -51.35 16.63
N PHE A 496 15.98 -50.46 16.55
CA PHE A 496 17.21 -50.46 17.34
C PHE A 496 17.04 -49.82 18.72
N GLU A 497 15.88 -49.24 19.01
CA GLU A 497 15.57 -48.69 20.34
C GLU A 497 14.87 -49.73 21.24
N ARG A 498 14.80 -51.00 20.79
CA ARG A 498 14.18 -52.10 21.55
C ARG A 498 15.12 -52.59 22.67
N PRO A 499 14.58 -53.12 23.80
CA PRO A 499 15.36 -53.62 24.93
C PRO A 499 16.38 -54.71 24.57
N ASP A 500 16.17 -55.42 23.45
CA ASP A 500 17.09 -56.44 22.95
C ASP A 500 18.51 -55.91 22.70
N VAL A 501 18.68 -54.60 22.46
CA VAL A 501 19.99 -53.97 22.24
C VAL A 501 20.89 -54.01 23.47
N GLU A 502 20.32 -53.90 24.68
CA GLU A 502 21.10 -53.93 25.93
C GLU A 502 21.77 -55.28 26.18
N ARG A 503 21.21 -56.35 25.58
CA ARG A 503 21.70 -57.73 25.73
C ARG A 503 22.72 -58.13 24.66
N LEU A 504 23.07 -57.23 23.75
CA LEU A 504 23.99 -57.50 22.65
C LEU A 504 25.45 -57.46 23.08
N SER A 505 26.25 -58.39 22.55
CA SER A 505 27.70 -58.36 22.69
C SER A 505 28.31 -57.08 22.09
N PRO A 506 29.55 -56.70 22.48
CA PRO A 506 30.25 -55.58 21.85
C PRO A 506 30.34 -55.70 20.33
N ALA A 507 30.54 -56.90 19.80
CA ALA A 507 30.59 -57.16 18.35
C ALA A 507 29.24 -56.87 17.66
N ALA A 508 28.12 -57.29 18.26
CA ALA A 508 26.78 -57.04 17.75
C ALA A 508 26.37 -55.57 17.85
N ARG A 509 26.74 -54.86 18.94
CA ARG A 509 26.55 -53.40 19.06
C ARG A 509 27.38 -52.63 18.04
N GLY A 510 28.62 -53.06 17.78
CA GLY A 510 29.46 -52.53 16.71
C GLY A 510 28.80 -52.67 15.33
N LEU A 511 28.19 -53.83 15.05
CA LEU A 511 27.47 -54.07 13.80
C LEU A 511 26.23 -53.15 13.65
N LEU A 512 25.46 -52.95 14.73
CA LEU A 512 24.33 -52.02 14.70
C LEU A 512 24.78 -50.57 14.47
N HIS A 513 25.89 -50.17 15.10
CA HIS A 513 26.47 -48.84 14.90
C HIS A 513 26.92 -48.66 13.45
N ALA A 514 27.62 -49.65 12.87
CA ALA A 514 27.99 -49.64 11.46
C ALA A 514 26.74 -49.52 10.57
N LEU A 515 25.69 -50.31 10.84
CA LEU A 515 24.44 -50.25 10.06
C LEU A 515 23.79 -48.88 10.14
N ARG A 516 23.72 -48.23 11.32
CA ARG A 516 23.23 -46.84 11.45
C ARG A 516 24.07 -45.89 10.60
N SER A 517 25.40 -45.98 10.70
CA SER A 517 26.34 -45.14 9.97
C SER A 517 26.29 -45.33 8.46
N SER A 518 25.85 -46.47 7.95
CA SER A 518 25.69 -46.77 6.52
C SER A 518 24.24 -46.76 6.05
N LEU A 519 23.34 -46.07 6.76
CA LEU A 519 21.92 -45.96 6.45
C LEU A 519 21.19 -47.32 6.32
N GLY A 520 21.69 -48.36 6.99
CA GLY A 520 21.04 -49.66 7.13
C GLY A 520 21.43 -50.72 6.10
N THR A 521 22.50 -50.52 5.32
CA THR A 521 23.00 -51.51 4.35
C THR A 521 24.52 -51.47 4.28
N ILE A 522 25.17 -52.62 4.46
CA ILE A 522 26.64 -52.76 4.45
C ILE A 522 27.04 -54.03 3.68
N ASP A 523 28.12 -53.96 2.91
CA ASP A 523 28.74 -55.17 2.36
C ASP A 523 29.24 -56.07 3.49
N ARG A 524 28.92 -57.36 3.44
CA ARG A 524 29.33 -58.33 4.45
C ARG A 524 30.84 -58.32 4.73
N HIS A 525 31.67 -58.08 3.71
CA HIS A 525 33.13 -58.07 3.85
C HIS A 525 33.63 -56.92 4.74
N GLU A 526 32.90 -55.81 4.81
CA GLU A 526 33.27 -54.65 5.64
C GLU A 526 33.11 -54.92 7.15
N VAL A 527 32.38 -55.98 7.52
CA VAL A 527 32.02 -56.31 8.90
C VAL A 527 32.33 -57.77 9.25
N GLU A 528 33.27 -58.39 8.54
CA GLU A 528 33.59 -59.81 8.69
C GLU A 528 34.09 -60.15 10.11
N ASP A 529 34.92 -59.28 10.70
CA ASP A 529 35.42 -59.40 12.07
C ASP A 529 34.29 -59.38 13.12
N ASN A 530 33.34 -58.44 12.97
CA ASN A 530 32.15 -58.39 13.83
C ASN A 530 31.34 -59.69 13.70
N LEU A 531 31.14 -60.19 12.48
CA LEU A 531 30.34 -61.37 12.18
C LEU A 531 30.96 -62.66 12.75
N ALA A 532 32.30 -62.77 12.74
CA ALA A 532 33.03 -63.90 13.29
C ALA A 532 32.86 -64.03 14.81
N GLN A 533 32.69 -62.89 15.50
CA GLN A 533 32.54 -62.81 16.95
C GLN A 533 31.09 -62.87 17.44
N LEU A 534 30.09 -62.97 16.54
CA LEU A 534 28.68 -63.03 16.94
C LEU A 534 28.32 -64.37 17.58
N THR A 535 27.69 -64.30 18.74
CA THR A 535 27.09 -65.46 19.42
C THR A 535 25.76 -65.89 18.79
N ALA A 536 25.25 -67.08 19.15
CA ALA A 536 23.92 -67.52 18.72
C ALA A 536 22.80 -66.61 19.24
N ASP A 537 22.98 -66.03 20.43
CA ASP A 537 22.03 -65.10 21.05
C ASP A 537 22.04 -63.75 20.32
N ASP A 538 23.22 -63.24 19.95
CA ASP A 538 23.35 -62.04 19.14
C ASP A 538 22.60 -62.18 17.81
N ARG A 539 22.76 -63.32 17.11
CA ARG A 539 22.09 -63.57 15.84
C ARG A 539 20.57 -63.57 15.98
N ARG A 540 20.04 -64.16 17.06
CA ARG A 540 18.59 -64.16 17.36
C ARG A 540 18.08 -62.77 17.74
N ALA A 541 18.85 -62.01 18.52
CA ALA A 541 18.51 -60.64 18.89
C ALA A 541 18.52 -59.71 17.66
N LEU A 542 19.58 -59.75 16.84
CA LEU A 542 19.67 -58.99 15.58
C LEU A 542 18.51 -59.28 14.63
N ALA A 543 18.08 -60.54 14.51
CA ALA A 543 16.91 -60.89 13.71
C ALA A 543 15.60 -60.27 14.26
N ARG A 544 15.44 -60.19 15.59
CA ARG A 544 14.32 -59.49 16.25
C ARG A 544 14.39 -57.97 16.09
N LEU A 545 15.59 -57.42 15.90
CA LEU A 545 15.84 -56.01 15.52
C LEU A 545 15.72 -55.79 14.00
N ASP A 546 15.18 -56.75 13.26
CA ASP A 546 14.95 -56.69 11.81
C ASP A 546 16.22 -56.61 10.95
N VAL A 547 17.37 -56.98 11.54
CA VAL A 547 18.64 -57.11 10.83
C VAL A 547 18.73 -58.49 10.17
N ARG A 548 19.06 -58.49 8.88
CA ARG A 548 19.27 -59.70 8.07
C ARG A 548 20.75 -59.88 7.80
N LEU A 549 21.28 -61.00 8.28
CA LEU A 549 22.66 -61.42 8.04
C LEU A 549 22.75 -62.16 6.70
N GLY A 550 22.73 -61.41 5.59
CA GLY A 550 22.84 -61.96 4.25
C GLY A 550 24.23 -62.54 3.96
N THR A 551 24.33 -63.25 2.83
CA THR A 551 25.58 -63.86 2.36
C THR A 551 26.50 -62.83 1.73
N HIS A 552 25.95 -61.82 1.08
CA HIS A 552 26.69 -60.75 0.44
C HIS A 552 26.52 -59.44 1.20
N THR A 553 25.35 -59.19 1.79
CA THR A 553 25.01 -57.90 2.38
C THR A 553 24.32 -58.07 3.73
N ILE A 554 24.68 -57.23 4.70
CA ILE A 554 23.98 -57.08 5.97
C ILE A 554 23.06 -55.87 5.85
N TYR A 555 21.78 -56.03 6.17
CA TYR A 555 20.80 -54.96 5.98
C TYR A 555 19.65 -55.01 6.98
N VAL A 556 18.98 -53.87 7.17
CA VAL A 556 17.71 -53.78 7.92
C VAL A 556 16.55 -53.89 6.94
N HIS A 557 15.65 -54.87 7.14
CA HIS A 557 14.65 -55.19 6.13
C HIS A 557 13.56 -54.12 5.99
N SER A 558 13.09 -53.54 7.09
CA SER A 558 12.09 -52.45 7.13
C SER A 558 12.57 -51.18 6.44
N LEU A 559 13.89 -50.96 6.35
CA LEU A 559 14.49 -49.84 5.63
C LEU A 559 14.45 -49.98 4.10
N LEU A 560 13.94 -51.10 3.58
CA LEU A 560 13.68 -51.31 2.15
C LEU A 560 12.29 -50.87 1.71
N ARG A 561 11.43 -50.44 2.65
CA ARG A 561 10.11 -49.88 2.32
C ARG A 561 10.26 -48.52 1.61
N PRO A 562 9.36 -48.16 0.67
CA PRO A 562 9.50 -46.94 -0.14
C PRO A 562 9.75 -45.65 0.65
N ALA A 563 9.00 -45.42 1.74
CA ALA A 563 9.18 -44.23 2.58
C ALA A 563 10.56 -44.18 3.26
N ALA A 564 11.07 -45.34 3.72
CA ALA A 564 12.39 -45.43 4.33
C ALA A 564 13.50 -45.25 3.30
N GLN A 565 13.37 -45.86 2.11
CA GLN A 565 14.30 -45.62 1.00
C GLN A 565 14.34 -44.15 0.59
N GLN A 566 13.17 -43.49 0.55
CA GLN A 566 13.07 -42.07 0.22
C GLN A 566 13.77 -41.19 1.25
N ALA A 567 13.63 -41.50 2.53
CA ALA A 567 14.31 -40.80 3.60
C ALA A 567 15.84 -41.02 3.55
N ARG A 568 16.28 -42.27 3.36
CA ARG A 568 17.71 -42.64 3.20
C ARG A 568 18.35 -41.94 2.01
N ALA A 569 17.67 -41.92 0.86
CA ALA A 569 18.13 -41.20 -0.34
C ALA A 569 18.31 -39.70 -0.07
N ARG A 570 17.38 -39.08 0.65
CA ARG A 570 17.46 -37.66 1.04
C ARG A 570 18.60 -37.41 2.02
N LEU A 571 18.76 -38.22 3.07
CA LEU A 571 19.86 -38.09 4.04
C LEU A 571 21.23 -38.23 3.37
N TRP A 572 21.39 -39.22 2.50
CA TRP A 572 22.61 -39.39 1.70
C TRP A 572 22.86 -38.18 0.81
N SER A 573 21.83 -37.68 0.12
CA SER A 573 21.94 -36.51 -0.77
C SER A 573 22.31 -35.23 -0.01
N VAL A 574 21.78 -35.06 1.20
CA VAL A 574 22.13 -33.92 2.07
C VAL A 574 23.61 -33.98 2.46
N ARG A 575 24.13 -35.15 2.86
CA ARG A 575 25.54 -35.32 3.26
C ARG A 575 26.52 -35.11 2.10
N ASN A 576 26.16 -35.60 0.91
CA ASN A 576 26.98 -35.50 -0.29
C ASN A 576 26.69 -34.23 -1.11
N GLU A 577 25.94 -33.29 -0.54
CA GLU A 577 25.57 -32.01 -1.16
C GLU A 577 24.91 -32.14 -2.56
N ARG A 578 24.34 -33.31 -2.88
CA ARG A 578 23.63 -33.55 -4.14
C ARG A 578 22.34 -32.74 -4.20
N ARG A 579 22.09 -32.05 -5.31
CA ARG A 579 20.84 -31.34 -5.60
C ARG A 579 20.38 -31.62 -7.04
N PRO A 580 19.08 -31.86 -7.28
CA PRO A 580 18.02 -32.08 -6.28
C PRO A 580 18.30 -33.31 -5.41
N LEU A 581 17.70 -33.36 -4.22
CA LEU A 581 17.78 -34.52 -3.33
C LEU A 581 17.24 -35.75 -4.06
N ALA A 582 17.98 -36.85 -4.00
CA ALA A 582 17.59 -38.08 -4.65
C ALA A 582 16.24 -38.59 -4.13
N THR A 583 15.49 -39.21 -5.03
CA THR A 583 14.21 -39.85 -4.73
C THR A 583 14.36 -41.36 -4.78
N ALA A 584 13.56 -42.05 -3.96
CA ALA A 584 13.49 -43.48 -4.07
C ALA A 584 12.87 -43.89 -5.41
N PRO A 585 13.25 -45.05 -5.96
CA PRO A 585 12.68 -45.55 -7.20
C PRO A 585 11.16 -45.67 -7.12
N ALA A 586 10.46 -45.19 -8.16
CA ALA A 586 9.02 -45.32 -8.26
C ALA A 586 8.59 -46.80 -8.23
N ASN A 587 7.45 -47.08 -7.57
CA ASN A 587 6.81 -48.39 -7.49
C ASN A 587 7.64 -49.50 -6.80
N GLY A 588 8.71 -49.16 -6.07
CA GLY A 588 9.47 -50.14 -5.28
C GLY A 588 10.14 -51.24 -6.12
N ARG A 589 10.56 -50.92 -7.35
CA ARG A 589 11.24 -51.84 -8.27
C ARG A 589 12.45 -52.49 -7.59
N ALA A 590 12.61 -53.80 -7.80
CA ALA A 590 13.70 -54.57 -7.23
C ALA A 590 15.01 -54.48 -8.02
N THR A 591 14.96 -54.09 -9.30
CA THR A 591 16.15 -53.96 -10.16
C THR A 591 16.04 -52.69 -11.00
N LEU A 592 17.16 -51.98 -11.12
CA LEU A 592 17.28 -50.68 -11.79
C LEU A 592 18.59 -50.64 -12.58
N PRO A 593 18.63 -49.95 -13.74
CA PRO A 593 19.89 -49.64 -14.39
C PRO A 593 20.71 -48.67 -13.52
N VAL A 594 22.03 -48.83 -13.53
CA VAL A 594 22.96 -47.97 -12.77
C VAL A 594 23.56 -46.94 -13.69
N GLU A 595 23.41 -45.66 -13.35
CA GLU A 595 24.19 -44.60 -13.99
C GLU A 595 25.61 -44.51 -13.38
N PRO A 596 26.64 -44.19 -14.18
CA PRO A 596 27.99 -44.02 -13.68
C PRO A 596 28.06 -43.01 -12.52
N GLY A 597 28.71 -43.40 -11.41
CA GLY A 597 28.93 -42.52 -10.25
C GLY A 597 27.83 -42.55 -9.18
N GLU A 598 26.73 -43.26 -9.38
CA GLU A 598 25.62 -43.32 -8.40
C GLU A 598 25.69 -44.49 -7.41
N ALA A 599 26.79 -45.25 -7.45
CA ALA A 599 26.93 -46.50 -6.70
C ALA A 599 26.64 -46.37 -5.20
N ALA A 600 27.23 -45.36 -4.56
CA ALA A 600 27.06 -45.12 -3.13
C ALA A 600 25.62 -44.73 -2.76
N LEU A 601 24.89 -44.04 -3.65
CA LEU A 601 23.47 -43.71 -3.43
C LEU A 601 22.61 -44.97 -3.48
N PHE A 602 22.83 -45.86 -4.45
CA PHE A 602 22.12 -47.14 -4.53
C PHE A 602 22.35 -47.98 -3.28
N THR A 603 23.59 -48.09 -2.80
CA THR A 603 23.91 -48.74 -1.52
C THR A 603 23.17 -48.10 -0.36
N ALA A 604 23.18 -46.77 -0.28
CA ALA A 604 22.47 -46.02 0.75
C ALA A 604 20.95 -46.25 0.73
N MET A 605 20.35 -46.62 -0.41
CA MET A 605 18.93 -46.97 -0.56
C MET A 605 18.64 -48.48 -0.36
N GLY A 606 19.66 -49.32 -0.12
CA GLY A 606 19.49 -50.76 0.05
C GLY A 606 19.51 -51.54 -1.26
N PHE A 607 20.29 -51.07 -2.24
CA PHE A 607 20.59 -51.79 -3.47
C PHE A 607 22.07 -52.16 -3.50
N ARG A 608 22.41 -53.23 -4.23
CA ARG A 608 23.78 -53.61 -4.54
C ARG A 608 23.96 -53.68 -6.04
N ILE A 609 25.09 -53.17 -6.51
CA ILE A 609 25.42 -53.16 -7.93
C ILE A 609 26.00 -54.51 -8.33
N VAL A 610 25.47 -55.06 -9.42
CA VAL A 610 25.92 -56.28 -10.06
C VAL A 610 25.93 -56.05 -11.57
N GLY A 611 27.12 -55.89 -12.15
CA GLY A 611 27.26 -55.39 -13.53
C GLY A 611 26.65 -54.00 -13.66
N ASP A 612 25.78 -53.81 -14.66
CA ASP A 612 25.13 -52.53 -14.94
C ASP A 612 23.78 -52.35 -14.20
N LEU A 613 23.47 -53.23 -13.25
CA LEU A 613 22.19 -53.28 -12.54
C LEU A 613 22.35 -53.07 -11.03
N ALA A 614 21.51 -52.24 -10.44
CA ALA A 614 21.32 -52.08 -9.01
C ALA A 614 20.14 -52.94 -8.57
N ILE A 615 20.39 -53.89 -7.68
CA ILE A 615 19.41 -54.89 -7.26
C ILE A 615 19.17 -54.73 -5.76
N ARG A 616 17.90 -54.66 -5.37
CA ARG A 616 17.51 -54.51 -3.97
C ARG A 616 17.99 -55.72 -3.18
N VAL A 617 18.58 -55.47 -2.01
CA VAL A 617 19.38 -56.46 -1.28
C VAL A 617 18.58 -57.67 -0.81
N ASP A 618 17.28 -57.52 -0.51
CA ASP A 618 16.38 -58.64 -0.19
C ASP A 618 16.21 -59.61 -1.37
N VAL A 619 16.03 -59.06 -2.57
CA VAL A 619 15.88 -59.83 -3.80
C VAL A 619 17.21 -60.46 -4.19
N LEU A 620 18.32 -59.73 -4.07
CA LEU A 620 19.64 -60.26 -4.38
C LEU A 620 19.99 -61.46 -3.48
N GLU A 621 19.77 -61.35 -2.18
CA GLU A 621 20.02 -62.45 -1.23
C GLU A 621 19.12 -63.65 -1.49
N LYS A 622 17.87 -63.41 -1.87
CA LYS A 622 16.92 -64.47 -2.27
C LYS A 622 17.40 -65.21 -3.52
N VAL A 623 17.87 -64.48 -4.53
CA VAL A 623 18.47 -65.02 -5.76
C VAL A 623 19.73 -65.82 -5.43
N ALA A 624 20.63 -65.28 -4.60
CA ALA A 624 21.87 -65.95 -4.20
C ALA A 624 21.62 -67.24 -3.40
N ALA A 625 20.60 -67.26 -2.53
CA ALA A 625 20.22 -68.43 -1.76
C ALA A 625 19.62 -69.54 -2.65
N GLU A 626 18.71 -69.19 -3.56
CA GLU A 626 18.14 -70.11 -4.55
C GLU A 626 19.23 -70.67 -5.48
N GLY A 627 20.13 -69.80 -5.97
CA GLY A 627 21.25 -70.19 -6.83
C GLY A 627 22.17 -71.21 -6.14
N ARG A 628 22.52 -70.99 -4.87
CA ARG A 628 23.29 -71.95 -4.06
C ARG A 628 22.56 -73.27 -3.86
N ARG A 629 21.24 -73.24 -3.58
CA ARG A 629 20.45 -74.48 -3.44
C ARG A 629 20.51 -75.29 -4.72
N ARG A 630 20.24 -74.67 -5.87
CA ARG A 630 20.29 -75.35 -7.19
C ARG A 630 21.69 -75.86 -7.52
N ALA A 631 22.73 -75.07 -7.23
CA ALA A 631 24.11 -75.46 -7.46
C ALA A 631 24.58 -76.65 -6.61
N ARG A 632 24.04 -76.81 -5.39
CA ARG A 632 24.31 -77.97 -4.52
C ARG A 632 23.62 -79.24 -5.01
N VAL A 633 22.37 -79.14 -5.45
CA VAL A 633 21.58 -80.29 -5.92
C VAL A 633 21.95 -80.68 -7.35
N GLY A 634 22.55 -79.77 -8.13
CA GLY A 634 22.87 -80.00 -9.54
C GLY A 634 21.63 -79.99 -10.46
N ASP A 635 20.51 -79.46 -9.97
CA ASP A 635 19.20 -79.52 -10.61
C ASP A 635 19.06 -78.52 -11.78
N PRO A 636 18.83 -78.97 -13.02
CA PRO A 636 18.49 -78.12 -14.15
C PRO A 636 17.09 -77.52 -13.96
N GLY A 637 17.01 -76.22 -13.70
CA GLY A 637 15.75 -75.52 -13.45
C GLY A 637 15.46 -74.42 -14.48
N PRO A 638 14.18 -74.02 -14.65
CA PRO A 638 13.82 -72.88 -15.48
C PRO A 638 14.35 -71.58 -14.89
N LEU A 639 14.63 -70.60 -15.77
CA LEU A 639 15.15 -69.29 -15.39
C LEU A 639 14.05 -68.31 -14.94
N ASP A 640 12.79 -68.59 -15.27
CA ASP A 640 11.64 -67.71 -15.07
C ASP A 640 11.50 -67.21 -13.63
N ARG A 641 11.83 -68.06 -12.65
CA ARG A 641 11.78 -67.70 -11.24
C ARG A 641 12.77 -66.58 -10.89
N PHE A 642 13.97 -66.62 -11.45
CA PHE A 642 14.99 -65.58 -11.24
C PHE A 642 14.62 -64.29 -11.96
N SER A 643 14.21 -64.40 -13.23
CA SER A 643 13.76 -63.26 -14.04
C SER A 643 12.54 -62.57 -13.44
N SER A 644 11.58 -63.33 -12.89
CA SER A 644 10.41 -62.79 -12.20
C SER A 644 10.77 -62.02 -10.93
N TRP A 645 11.67 -62.55 -10.08
CA TRP A 645 12.09 -61.84 -8.87
C TRP A 645 12.89 -60.57 -9.16
N LEU A 646 13.76 -60.62 -10.16
CA LEU A 646 14.57 -59.48 -10.58
C LEU A 646 13.74 -58.48 -11.42
N GLY A 647 12.65 -58.91 -12.06
CA GLY A 647 11.91 -58.09 -13.02
C GLY A 647 12.76 -57.74 -14.25
N THR A 648 13.60 -58.67 -14.71
CA THR A 648 14.53 -58.49 -15.85
C THR A 648 14.42 -59.65 -16.84
N SER A 649 15.01 -59.51 -18.03
CA SER A 649 15.05 -60.55 -19.05
C SER A 649 15.81 -61.80 -18.57
N HIS A 650 15.69 -62.90 -19.32
CA HIS A 650 16.49 -64.09 -19.07
C HIS A 650 17.99 -63.80 -19.15
N ASP A 651 18.45 -63.00 -20.12
CA ASP A 651 19.85 -62.60 -20.22
C ASP A 651 20.30 -61.74 -19.03
N GLY A 652 19.45 -60.79 -18.59
CA GLY A 652 19.72 -59.99 -17.39
C GLY A 652 19.87 -60.86 -16.15
N ALA A 653 18.98 -61.85 -15.96
CA ALA A 653 19.06 -62.76 -14.82
C ALA A 653 20.33 -63.63 -14.83
N VAL A 654 20.80 -64.06 -16.01
CA VAL A 654 22.09 -64.75 -16.16
C VAL A 654 23.25 -63.83 -15.79
N GLY A 655 23.25 -62.57 -16.26
CA GLY A 655 24.28 -61.59 -15.91
C GLY A 655 24.38 -61.36 -14.40
N VAL A 656 23.25 -61.27 -13.69
CA VAL A 656 23.21 -61.17 -12.23
C VAL A 656 23.81 -62.40 -11.55
N LEU A 657 23.43 -63.61 -11.99
CA LEU A 657 23.96 -64.86 -11.43
C LEU A 657 25.47 -64.99 -11.65
N GLN A 658 25.96 -64.59 -12.83
CA GLN A 658 27.40 -64.55 -13.13
C GLN A 658 28.12 -63.51 -12.28
N GLY A 659 27.54 -62.33 -12.08
CA GLY A 659 28.09 -61.28 -11.22
C GLY A 659 28.11 -61.65 -9.73
N LEU A 660 27.24 -62.56 -9.29
CA LEU A 660 27.29 -63.21 -7.98
C LEU A 660 28.33 -64.36 -7.90
N GLY A 661 29.04 -64.63 -9.00
CA GLY A 661 30.10 -65.63 -9.10
C GLY A 661 29.64 -67.04 -9.50
N PHE A 662 28.37 -67.25 -9.84
CA PHE A 662 27.90 -68.56 -10.30
C PHE A 662 28.35 -68.85 -11.74
N GLN A 663 28.74 -70.09 -12.01
CA GLN A 663 28.91 -70.54 -13.39
C GLN A 663 27.55 -71.01 -13.92
N VAL A 664 27.02 -70.29 -14.91
CA VAL A 664 25.74 -70.59 -15.54
C VAL A 664 25.98 -71.29 -16.88
N ARG A 665 25.37 -72.47 -17.08
CA ARG A 665 25.33 -73.15 -18.39
C ARG A 665 23.89 -73.31 -18.85
N ARG A 666 23.58 -72.80 -20.05
CA ARG A 666 22.29 -72.99 -20.71
C ARG A 666 22.23 -74.35 -21.39
N ARG A 667 21.10 -75.04 -21.27
CA ARG A 667 20.77 -76.26 -22.01
C ARG A 667 19.91 -75.91 -23.23
N ALA A 668 19.85 -76.83 -24.20
CA ALA A 668 19.05 -76.68 -25.41
C ALA A 668 17.52 -76.61 -25.13
N ASP A 669 17.07 -77.11 -23.97
CA ASP A 669 15.68 -77.06 -23.50
C ASP A 669 15.32 -75.75 -22.75
N GLY A 670 16.22 -74.76 -22.75
CA GLY A 670 16.01 -73.47 -22.06
C GLY A 670 16.26 -73.49 -20.55
N ARG A 671 16.57 -74.65 -19.94
CA ARG A 671 16.90 -74.76 -18.51
C ARG A 671 18.36 -74.38 -18.27
N ILE A 672 18.67 -73.95 -17.04
CA ILE A 672 20.05 -73.65 -16.64
C ILE A 672 20.57 -74.63 -15.59
N THR A 673 21.84 -74.98 -15.70
CA THR A 673 22.60 -75.60 -14.61
C THR A 673 23.52 -74.57 -13.98
N LEU A 674 23.54 -74.55 -12.64
CA LEU A 674 24.38 -73.67 -11.85
C LEU A 674 25.49 -74.48 -11.18
N ARG A 675 26.70 -73.95 -11.19
CA ARG A 675 27.77 -74.41 -10.28
C ARG A 675 28.13 -73.26 -9.35
N SER A 676 28.33 -73.60 -8.08
CA SER A 676 28.70 -72.63 -7.05
C SER A 676 30.00 -71.93 -7.43
N PRO A 677 30.19 -70.66 -7.03
CA PRO A 677 31.47 -69.99 -7.14
C PRO A 677 32.55 -70.88 -6.51
N ARG A 678 33.67 -71.13 -7.21
CA ARG A 678 34.83 -71.75 -6.56
C ARG A 678 35.27 -70.78 -5.47
N SER A 679 35.26 -71.23 -4.21
CA SER A 679 35.96 -70.52 -3.13
C SER A 679 37.39 -70.31 -3.64
N ARG A 680 37.76 -69.05 -3.89
CA ARG A 680 39.18 -68.68 -3.83
C ARG A 680 39.54 -68.90 -2.36
N ARG A 681 40.42 -69.86 -2.12
CA ARG A 681 41.21 -69.91 -0.88
C ARG A 681 42.06 -68.67 -0.80
#